data_AF-A0A9R1FQG3-F1
#
_entry.id   AF-A0A9R1FQG3-F1
#
_cell.length_a   1.000
_cell.length_b   1.000
_cell.length_c   1.000
_cell.angle_alpha   90.00
_cell.angle_beta   90.00
_cell.angle_gamma   90.00
#
_symmetry.space_group_name_H-M   'P 1'
#
loop_
_entity.id
_entity.type
_entity.pdbx_description
1 polymer ?
#
loop_
_entity_poly.entity_id
_entity_poly.type
_entity_poly.pdbx_seq_one_letter_code
_entity_poly.pdbx_strand_id
1 'polypeptide(L)'
;MLRGISGGQKKRVTTAEMLVTPGRALFMDEISTGLDSSTTFQIVNSIRQTIHILGGTAVISLLQPAPETYELFDDIILLSDGQVVYNGPREHVLEFFESVGFKCPERKGVADFLQEVTSRKDQRQYWIHSDETYRYVAVKNFAEAFQSFHVGQAIRSELSVPFDKSRSHPAALKTSKYGANMKELLKANINREMLLMRRNSFVYIFKATQLTLMAIITMTVFLRTNMHHDSITNGGIYMGALFFGIVMIMFNGLAEVGLTVAKLPVFFKQRDLLFFPAWTYSLPSWIIKTPLSLLNASIWVFITYYVIGFDPNVERLFRQFLLLLVMSETASGLFRFIAGLARNQIVANTIGSFFLLICMLTGGFVLSRENVKKWWIWGYWISPLMYAQNAISVNEFLGGSWNKTVPGFREPLGRLVLESRGMFTEAKWYWIGVGALLGYVLLFNALYTICLTFLKPFDSSQQTISEETMKIKQANLTGEILEETSGGHNNTTILDTADESNGESTSNNATVNSCPSNKGMILPFTPLSFTFKEIRYSVHMTEEVKAQGVKEDRLELLKGISDSFRPGVLTALMGVSGAGKTTLMDVLAGRKTSGYVEGNITISGYPKKQETFARVSGYCEQNDIHSPNVTVYESLAFSAWLRLPADVDSSTRKMFIDEVMELVELSPLKDSLVGLPGVTGLSTEQRKRLTIAVELVANPSIIFMDEPTSGLDARAAAIVMRTIRNIVDTGRTVVCTIHQPSIDIFESFDELFLMKLGGEEIYVGPLGRHSCELIRYFEAIEGVSK
;
A
#
# COMPACT_ATOMS: atom_id res chain seq x y z
N MET A 1 18.59 -1.15 -6.72
CA MET A 1 17.97 -0.45 -5.57
C MET A 1 18.50 -1.09 -4.29
N LEU A 2 19.05 -0.30 -3.36
CA LEU A 2 19.33 -0.80 -2.02
C LEU A 2 18.00 -1.26 -1.40
N ARG A 3 17.93 -2.51 -0.93
CA ARG A 3 16.75 -3.04 -0.23
C ARG A 3 16.50 -2.14 0.98
N GLY A 4 15.29 -1.57 1.08
CA GLY A 4 14.93 -0.69 2.20
C GLY A 4 14.74 -1.46 3.51
N ILE A 5 14.42 -0.73 4.58
CA ILE A 5 14.06 -1.31 5.88
C ILE A 5 12.73 -2.09 5.80
N SER A 6 12.61 -3.17 6.59
CA SER A 6 11.40 -4.02 6.65
C SER A 6 10.18 -3.29 7.24
N GLY A 7 8.98 -3.84 7.09
CA GLY A 7 7.75 -3.27 7.66
C GLY A 7 7.85 -3.02 9.17
N GLY A 8 8.28 -4.04 9.92
CA GLY A 8 8.51 -3.90 11.36
C GLY A 8 9.57 -2.87 11.73
N GLN A 9 10.66 -2.78 10.95
CA GLN A 9 11.67 -1.74 11.17
C GLN A 9 11.12 -0.33 10.93
N LYS A 10 10.26 -0.13 9.91
CA LYS A 10 9.58 1.17 9.68
C LYS A 10 8.70 1.56 10.87
N LYS A 11 8.02 0.60 11.48
CA LYS A 11 7.22 0.85 12.70
C LYS A 11 8.09 1.29 13.86
N ARG A 12 9.20 0.60 14.12
CA ARG A 12 10.16 1.01 15.15
C ARG A 12 10.68 2.43 14.95
N VAL A 13 10.98 2.81 13.71
CA VAL A 13 11.39 4.19 13.37
C VAL A 13 10.27 5.19 13.68
N THR A 14 9.00 4.83 13.41
CA THR A 14 7.84 5.68 13.72
C THR A 14 7.66 5.84 15.23
N THR A 15 7.79 4.76 16.01
CA THR A 15 7.76 4.82 17.48
C THR A 15 8.90 5.70 18.01
N ALA A 16 10.11 5.54 17.47
CA ALA A 16 11.25 6.36 17.86
C ALA A 16 11.05 7.85 17.52
N GLU A 17 10.47 8.17 16.35
CA GLU A 17 10.12 9.54 15.97
C GLU A 17 9.18 10.20 17.00
N MET A 18 8.20 9.45 17.52
CA MET A 18 7.29 9.93 18.56
C MET A 18 8.00 10.13 19.91
N LEU A 19 8.89 9.21 20.31
CA LEU A 19 9.62 9.28 21.58
C LEU A 19 10.68 10.40 21.63
N VAL A 20 11.20 10.83 20.49
CA VAL A 20 12.13 11.98 20.41
C VAL A 20 11.43 13.30 20.77
N THR A 21 10.11 13.36 20.65
CA THR A 21 9.32 14.54 21.00
C THR A 21 9.12 14.58 22.52
N PRO A 22 9.18 15.74 23.19
CA PRO A 22 8.95 15.86 24.64
C PRO A 22 7.47 15.66 25.04
N GLY A 23 6.70 14.90 24.26
CA GLY A 23 5.30 14.60 24.52
C GLY A 23 5.17 13.73 25.77
N ARG A 24 4.40 14.19 26.75
CA ARG A 24 4.09 13.42 27.96
C ARG A 24 2.85 12.54 27.80
N ALA A 25 2.05 12.75 26.76
CA ALA A 25 0.91 11.91 26.40
C ALA A 25 1.17 11.30 25.01
N LEU A 26 1.26 9.98 24.94
CA LEU A 26 1.53 9.23 23.72
C LEU A 26 0.29 8.45 23.31
N PHE A 27 -0.20 8.66 22.09
CA PHE A 27 -1.28 7.88 21.50
C PHE A 27 -0.71 7.02 20.40
N MET A 28 -0.80 5.71 20.57
CA MET A 28 -0.14 4.72 19.73
C MET A 28 -1.17 3.76 19.16
N ASP A 29 -1.43 3.90 17.87
CA ASP A 29 -2.43 3.09 17.18
C ASP A 29 -1.79 1.87 16.50
N GLU A 30 -2.35 0.69 16.77
CA GLU A 30 -1.96 -0.61 16.20
C GLU A 30 -0.43 -0.83 16.06
N ILE A 31 0.34 -0.56 17.12
CA ILE A 31 1.81 -0.63 17.01
C ILE A 31 2.32 -2.05 16.73
N SER A 32 1.55 -3.09 17.09
CA SER A 32 1.90 -4.50 16.90
C SER A 32 1.77 -5.01 15.47
N THR A 33 0.97 -4.38 14.58
CA THR A 33 0.68 -4.99 13.27
C THR A 33 1.96 -5.14 12.41
N GLY A 34 2.28 -6.35 11.95
CA GLY A 34 3.53 -6.61 11.21
C GLY A 34 4.83 -6.61 12.05
N LEU A 35 4.73 -6.69 13.38
CA LEU A 35 5.82 -7.04 14.27
C LEU A 35 5.60 -8.45 14.84
N ASP A 36 6.69 -9.16 15.13
CA ASP A 36 6.62 -10.38 15.93
C ASP A 36 6.29 -10.05 17.40
N SER A 37 5.77 -11.03 18.15
CA SER A 37 5.38 -10.81 19.55
C SER A 37 6.55 -10.44 20.44
N SER A 38 7.75 -10.98 20.17
CA SER A 38 8.94 -10.70 20.98
C SER A 38 9.41 -9.25 20.83
N THR A 39 9.43 -8.74 19.59
CA THR A 39 9.72 -7.34 19.31
C THR A 39 8.63 -6.43 19.88
N THR A 40 7.36 -6.85 19.78
CA THR A 40 6.22 -6.10 20.34
C THR A 40 6.37 -5.96 21.87
N PHE A 41 6.63 -7.06 22.57
CA PHE A 41 6.91 -7.06 24.01
C PHE A 41 8.06 -6.13 24.37
N GLN A 42 9.19 -6.20 23.65
CA GLN A 42 10.34 -5.33 23.90
C GLN A 42 10.01 -3.85 23.72
N ILE A 43 9.24 -3.50 22.69
CA ILE A 43 8.81 -2.11 22.42
C ILE A 43 7.88 -1.63 23.53
N VAL A 44 6.84 -2.39 23.88
CA VAL A 44 5.89 -2.04 24.93
C VAL A 44 6.60 -1.92 26.28
N ASN A 45 7.49 -2.86 26.61
CA ASN A 45 8.26 -2.79 27.85
C ASN A 45 9.17 -1.55 27.89
N SER A 46 9.80 -1.18 26.77
CA SER A 46 10.61 0.03 26.67
C SER A 46 9.78 1.30 26.86
N ILE A 47 8.57 1.34 26.28
CA ILE A 47 7.62 2.45 26.43
C ILE A 47 7.18 2.55 27.89
N ARG A 48 6.78 1.43 28.51
CA ARG A 48 6.40 1.34 29.93
C ARG A 48 7.50 1.90 30.83
N GLN A 49 8.74 1.42 30.67
CA GLN A 49 9.89 1.93 31.43
C GLN A 49 10.09 3.44 31.24
N THR A 50 9.99 3.91 29.99
CA THR A 50 10.12 5.34 29.67
C THR A 50 9.04 6.18 30.36
N ILE A 51 7.79 5.69 30.39
CA ILE A 51 6.66 6.35 31.04
C ILE A 51 6.84 6.45 32.54
N HIS A 52 7.22 5.36 33.22
CA HIS A 52 7.43 5.38 34.67
C HIS A 52 8.61 6.27 35.06
N ILE A 53 9.67 6.32 34.25
CA ILE A 53 10.84 7.17 34.52
C ILE A 53 10.53 8.65 34.28
N LEU A 54 9.85 8.98 33.17
CA LEU A 54 9.61 10.38 32.76
C LEU A 54 8.30 10.97 33.32
N GLY A 55 7.44 10.15 33.93
CA GLY A 55 6.12 10.56 34.41
C GLY A 55 5.17 10.92 33.27
N GLY A 56 5.05 10.03 32.28
CA GLY A 56 4.16 10.20 31.12
C GLY A 56 2.84 9.42 31.22
N THR A 57 2.07 9.43 30.13
CA THR A 57 0.88 8.60 29.92
C THR A 57 0.95 8.07 28.50
N ALA A 58 0.68 6.79 28.28
CA ALA A 58 0.48 6.27 26.94
C ALA A 58 -0.83 5.49 26.84
N VAL A 59 -1.53 5.72 25.74
CA VAL A 59 -2.69 4.94 25.32
C VAL A 59 -2.27 4.18 24.09
N ILE A 60 -2.18 2.85 24.21
CA ILE A 60 -1.74 1.96 23.14
C ILE A 60 -2.92 1.10 22.73
N SER A 61 -3.32 1.20 21.46
CA SER A 61 -4.24 0.26 20.84
C SER A 61 -3.44 -0.97 20.41
N LEU A 62 -3.78 -2.12 20.97
CA LEU A 62 -3.23 -3.41 20.59
C LEU A 62 -4.33 -4.37 20.17
N LEU A 63 -4.00 -5.15 19.16
CA LEU A 63 -4.86 -6.16 18.60
C LEU A 63 -4.29 -7.53 19.00
N GLN A 64 -4.97 -8.22 19.91
CA GLN A 64 -4.62 -9.53 20.48
C GLN A 64 -3.15 -9.62 20.95
N PRO A 65 -2.78 -8.87 21.99
CA PRO A 65 -1.44 -8.97 22.56
C PRO A 65 -1.19 -10.36 23.17
N ALA A 66 0.05 -10.85 23.03
CA ALA A 66 0.50 -12.04 23.75
C ALA A 66 0.35 -11.85 25.27
N PRO A 67 0.12 -12.92 26.06
CA PRO A 67 -0.09 -12.83 27.50
C PRO A 67 0.98 -12.00 28.22
N GLU A 68 2.25 -12.18 27.86
CA GLU A 68 3.37 -11.45 28.46
C GLU A 68 3.31 -9.95 28.15
N THR A 69 2.82 -9.59 26.96
CA THR A 69 2.64 -8.18 26.57
C THR A 69 1.44 -7.57 27.28
N TYR A 70 0.36 -8.34 27.44
CA TYR A 70 -0.84 -7.92 28.17
C TYR A 70 -0.54 -7.61 29.64
N GLU A 71 0.33 -8.39 30.28
CA GLU A 71 0.78 -8.17 31.66
C GLU A 71 1.59 -6.88 31.87
N LEU A 72 2.08 -6.24 30.80
CA LEU A 72 2.80 -4.97 30.90
C LEU A 72 1.87 -3.77 31.13
N PHE A 73 0.56 -3.92 30.97
CA PHE A 73 -0.41 -2.81 31.08
C PHE A 73 -0.97 -2.66 32.50
N ASP A 74 -1.03 -1.42 32.97
CA ASP A 74 -1.63 -1.05 34.25
C ASP A 74 -3.17 -1.07 34.16
N ASP A 75 -3.71 -0.37 33.15
CA ASP A 75 -5.14 -0.23 32.88
C ASP A 75 -5.54 -0.76 31.49
N ILE A 76 -6.80 -1.18 31.35
CA ILE A 76 -7.38 -1.71 30.11
C ILE A 76 -8.65 -0.96 29.78
N ILE A 77 -8.77 -0.60 28.49
CA ILE A 77 -10.00 -0.07 27.91
C ILE A 77 -10.49 -1.09 26.87
N LEU A 78 -11.63 -1.70 27.14
CA LEU A 78 -12.30 -2.62 26.22
C LEU A 78 -13.44 -1.89 25.51
N LEU A 79 -13.31 -1.74 24.20
CA LEU A 79 -14.31 -1.14 23.32
C LEU A 79 -14.95 -2.22 22.45
N SER A 80 -16.29 -2.25 22.41
CA SER A 80 -17.05 -3.12 21.53
C SER A 80 -18.25 -2.38 20.94
N ASP A 81 -18.43 -2.47 19.63
CA ASP A 81 -19.50 -1.82 18.86
C ASP A 81 -19.72 -0.31 19.14
N GLY A 82 -18.67 0.39 19.60
CA GLY A 82 -18.71 1.82 19.93
C GLY A 82 -19.08 2.13 21.39
N GLN A 83 -19.18 1.12 22.26
CA GLN A 83 -19.41 1.26 23.69
C GLN A 83 -18.21 0.79 24.50
N VAL A 84 -18.00 1.42 25.66
CA VAL A 84 -16.99 1.00 26.64
C VAL A 84 -17.62 -0.14 27.46
N VAL A 85 -17.08 -1.34 27.28
CA VAL A 85 -17.48 -2.53 28.03
C VAL A 85 -16.76 -2.58 29.38
N TYR A 86 -15.50 -2.18 29.41
CA TYR A 86 -14.69 -2.11 30.62
C TYR A 86 -13.64 -1.00 30.49
N ASN A 87 -13.37 -0.28 31.58
CA ASN A 87 -12.28 0.69 31.70
C ASN A 87 -11.73 0.68 33.12
N GLY A 88 -10.47 0.35 33.31
CA GLY A 88 -9.83 0.39 34.63
C GLY A 88 -8.70 -0.63 34.79
N PRO A 89 -8.29 -0.93 36.04
CA PRO A 89 -7.14 -1.77 36.32
C PRO A 89 -7.29 -3.17 35.72
N ARG A 90 -6.19 -3.72 35.21
CA ARG A 90 -6.17 -5.07 34.63
C ARG A 90 -6.64 -6.16 35.61
N GLU A 91 -6.36 -6.01 36.90
CA GLU A 91 -6.62 -7.02 37.93
C GLU A 91 -8.11 -7.33 38.12
N HIS A 92 -8.98 -6.35 37.95
CA HIS A 92 -10.43 -6.48 38.17
C HIS A 92 -11.22 -6.87 36.91
N VAL A 93 -10.56 -7.02 35.75
CA VAL A 93 -11.27 -7.30 34.49
C VAL A 93 -11.92 -8.67 34.48
N LEU A 94 -11.24 -9.70 35.00
CA LEU A 94 -11.78 -11.06 35.08
C LEU A 94 -12.92 -11.13 36.09
N GLU A 95 -12.78 -10.48 37.24
CA GLU A 95 -13.83 -10.35 38.25
C GLU A 95 -15.11 -9.73 37.67
N PHE A 96 -14.96 -8.69 36.83
CA PHE A 96 -16.10 -8.07 36.15
C PHE A 96 -16.85 -9.08 35.26
N PHE A 97 -16.15 -9.81 34.39
CA PHE A 97 -16.81 -10.77 33.50
C PHE A 97 -17.41 -11.96 34.27
N GLU A 98 -16.76 -12.41 35.34
CA GLU A 98 -17.32 -13.44 36.23
C GLU A 98 -18.62 -12.97 36.90
N SER A 99 -18.69 -11.69 37.30
CA SER A 99 -19.92 -11.11 37.87
C SER A 99 -21.11 -11.05 36.89
N VAL A 100 -20.82 -11.07 35.58
CA VAL A 100 -21.82 -11.09 34.49
C VAL A 100 -22.11 -12.53 34.01
N GLY A 101 -21.44 -13.55 34.55
CA GLY A 101 -21.68 -14.96 34.25
C GLY A 101 -20.73 -15.59 33.23
N PHE A 102 -19.57 -14.97 32.95
CA PHE A 102 -18.57 -15.46 32.00
C PHE A 102 -17.22 -15.71 32.66
N LYS A 103 -16.61 -16.88 32.42
CA LYS A 103 -15.30 -17.24 32.99
C LYS A 103 -14.27 -17.51 31.90
N CYS A 104 -13.07 -16.98 32.10
CA CYS A 104 -11.92 -17.28 31.25
C CYS A 104 -11.39 -18.70 31.53
N PRO A 105 -11.23 -19.56 30.50
CA PRO A 105 -10.57 -20.86 30.65
C PRO A 105 -9.08 -20.72 31.02
N GLU A 106 -8.53 -21.70 31.74
CA GLU A 106 -7.12 -21.66 32.21
C GLU A 106 -6.08 -21.64 31.08
N ARG A 107 -6.35 -22.35 29.97
CA ARG A 107 -5.46 -22.41 28.80
C ARG A 107 -5.70 -21.29 27.79
N LYS A 108 -6.53 -20.30 28.10
CA LYS A 108 -6.84 -19.20 27.18
C LYS A 108 -6.21 -17.91 27.66
N GLY A 109 -5.61 -17.16 26.72
CA GLY A 109 -5.10 -15.83 26.99
C GLY A 109 -6.23 -14.88 27.37
N VAL A 110 -6.05 -14.09 28.42
CA VAL A 110 -7.06 -13.12 28.89
C VAL A 110 -7.44 -12.14 27.77
N ALA A 111 -6.45 -11.63 27.02
CA ALA A 111 -6.70 -10.71 25.91
C ALA A 111 -7.60 -11.31 24.82
N ASP A 112 -7.43 -12.60 24.49
CA ASP A 112 -8.27 -13.30 23.52
C ASP A 112 -9.69 -13.50 24.04
N PHE A 113 -9.82 -13.92 25.31
CA PHE A 113 -11.10 -14.02 25.99
C PHE A 113 -11.89 -12.70 25.96
N LEU A 114 -11.25 -11.57 26.27
CA LEU A 114 -11.89 -10.24 26.30
C LEU A 114 -12.44 -9.82 24.93
N GLN A 115 -11.79 -10.21 23.84
CA GLN A 115 -12.29 -9.92 22.50
C GLN A 115 -13.43 -10.84 22.08
N GLU A 116 -13.39 -12.12 22.48
CA GLU A 116 -14.37 -13.12 22.06
C GLU A 116 -15.64 -13.16 22.92
N VAL A 117 -15.59 -12.86 24.22
CA VAL A 117 -16.78 -12.72 25.08
C VAL A 117 -17.74 -11.62 24.57
N THR A 118 -17.13 -10.67 23.85
CA THR A 118 -17.68 -9.71 22.91
C THR A 118 -18.72 -10.20 21.90
N SER A 119 -18.34 -11.33 21.30
CA SER A 119 -18.75 -11.76 19.96
C SER A 119 -19.93 -12.71 20.04
N ARG A 120 -20.96 -12.46 19.22
CA ARG A 120 -22.15 -13.32 19.15
C ARG A 120 -21.84 -14.78 18.78
N LYS A 121 -20.78 -15.02 18.00
CA LYS A 121 -20.38 -16.38 17.59
C LYS A 121 -19.70 -17.16 18.72
N ASP A 122 -18.94 -16.46 19.55
CA ASP A 122 -17.93 -17.07 20.43
C ASP A 122 -18.35 -17.00 21.91
N GLN A 123 -19.21 -16.05 22.29
CA GLN A 123 -19.62 -15.80 23.68
C GLN A 123 -20.18 -17.04 24.41
N ARG A 124 -20.84 -17.96 23.68
CA ARG A 124 -21.44 -19.19 24.26
C ARG A 124 -20.41 -20.07 24.99
N GLN A 125 -19.17 -20.12 24.51
CA GLN A 125 -18.17 -21.05 25.04
C GLN A 125 -17.66 -20.67 26.44
N TYR A 126 -17.93 -19.44 26.89
CA TYR A 126 -17.45 -18.89 28.17
C TYR A 126 -18.49 -18.86 29.27
N TRP A 127 -19.71 -19.32 28.98
CA TRP A 127 -20.82 -19.28 29.91
C TRP A 127 -20.58 -20.22 31.10
N ILE A 128 -20.66 -19.68 32.33
CA ILE A 128 -20.37 -20.43 33.56
C ILE A 128 -21.51 -21.38 33.93
N HIS A 129 -22.76 -20.93 33.75
CA HIS A 129 -23.93 -21.65 34.22
C HIS A 129 -24.34 -22.74 33.24
N SER A 130 -23.71 -23.91 33.34
CA SER A 130 -24.07 -25.12 32.56
C SER A 130 -25.54 -25.52 32.71
N ASP A 131 -26.18 -25.10 33.80
CA ASP A 131 -27.54 -25.46 34.18
C ASP A 131 -28.60 -24.50 33.61
N GLU A 132 -28.19 -23.35 33.08
CA GLU A 132 -29.08 -22.35 32.47
C GLU A 132 -28.91 -22.32 30.94
N THR A 133 -30.01 -22.10 30.22
CA THR A 133 -29.95 -21.94 28.77
C THR A 133 -29.24 -20.66 28.40
N TYR A 134 -28.08 -20.78 27.74
CA TYR A 134 -27.33 -19.64 27.23
C TYR A 134 -28.20 -18.73 26.34
N ARG A 135 -28.22 -17.44 26.66
CA ARG A 135 -28.78 -16.38 25.82
C ARG A 135 -27.68 -15.35 25.56
N TYR A 136 -27.58 -14.90 24.31
CA TYR A 136 -26.63 -13.86 23.94
C TYR A 136 -26.86 -12.59 24.77
N VAL A 137 -25.81 -12.14 25.46
CA VAL A 137 -25.76 -10.90 26.21
C VAL A 137 -25.26 -9.80 25.25
N ALA A 138 -26.14 -8.85 24.96
CA ALA A 138 -25.83 -7.73 24.08
C ALA A 138 -24.76 -6.81 24.71
N VAL A 139 -23.97 -6.15 23.87
CA VAL A 139 -22.90 -5.23 24.29
C VAL A 139 -23.43 -4.13 25.22
N LYS A 140 -24.65 -3.66 24.97
CA LYS A 140 -25.33 -2.67 25.81
C LYS A 140 -25.50 -3.11 27.26
N ASN A 141 -25.82 -4.39 27.48
CA ASN A 141 -26.00 -4.92 28.83
C ASN A 141 -24.66 -4.97 29.57
N PHE A 142 -23.57 -5.30 28.88
CA PHE A 142 -22.23 -5.23 29.49
C PHE A 142 -21.85 -3.80 29.87
N ALA A 143 -22.13 -2.82 29.00
CA ALA A 143 -21.85 -1.42 29.29
C ALA A 143 -22.67 -0.89 30.48
N GLU A 144 -23.94 -1.30 30.61
CA GLU A 144 -24.78 -1.00 31.76
C GLU A 144 -24.28 -1.68 33.05
N ALA A 145 -23.89 -2.96 32.95
CA ALA A 145 -23.30 -3.70 34.07
C ALA A 145 -22.00 -3.04 34.56
N PHE A 146 -21.14 -2.57 33.66
CA PHE A 146 -19.91 -1.87 34.01
C PHE A 146 -20.16 -0.57 34.78
N GLN A 147 -21.20 0.20 34.43
CA GLN A 147 -21.57 1.40 35.18
C GLN A 147 -21.99 1.09 36.62
N SER A 148 -22.55 -0.10 36.86
CA SER A 148 -22.92 -0.57 38.20
C SER A 148 -21.76 -1.24 38.95
N PHE A 149 -20.72 -1.69 38.25
CA PHE A 149 -19.55 -2.33 38.84
C PHE A 149 -18.69 -1.32 39.63
N HIS A 150 -18.04 -1.77 40.70
CA HIS A 150 -17.34 -0.89 41.64
C HIS A 150 -16.25 -0.02 40.97
N VAL A 151 -15.52 -0.56 39.98
CA VAL A 151 -14.54 0.20 39.18
C VAL A 151 -15.21 1.30 38.36
N GLY A 152 -16.32 1.00 37.69
CA GLY A 152 -17.08 1.98 36.92
C GLY A 152 -17.68 3.08 37.81
N GLN A 153 -18.16 2.72 39.00
CA GLN A 153 -18.63 3.69 40.00
C GLN A 153 -17.48 4.57 40.53
N ALA A 154 -16.31 3.99 40.79
CA ALA A 154 -15.13 4.73 41.23
C ALA A 154 -14.69 5.77 40.19
N ILE A 155 -14.56 5.37 38.92
CA ILE A 155 -14.23 6.29 37.81
C ILE A 155 -15.28 7.39 37.68
N ARG A 156 -16.57 7.04 37.78
CA ARG A 156 -17.66 8.03 37.73
C ARG A 156 -17.57 9.03 38.88
N SER A 157 -17.21 8.57 40.08
CA SER A 157 -17.01 9.44 41.24
C SER A 157 -15.80 10.36 41.05
N GLU A 158 -14.69 9.85 40.51
CA GLU A 158 -13.49 10.64 40.24
C GLU A 158 -13.73 11.71 39.17
N LEU A 159 -14.39 11.35 38.07
CA LEU A 159 -14.77 12.28 37.01
C LEU A 159 -15.81 13.33 37.45
N SER A 160 -16.58 13.06 38.51
CA SER A 160 -17.53 14.00 39.07
C SER A 160 -16.88 15.14 39.88
N VAL A 161 -15.65 14.91 40.36
CA VAL A 161 -14.88 15.94 41.07
C VAL A 161 -14.22 16.85 40.03
N PRO A 162 -14.56 18.16 39.98
CA PRO A 162 -13.95 19.08 39.03
C PRO A 162 -12.44 19.17 39.29
N PHE A 163 -11.65 19.03 38.22
CA PHE A 163 -10.19 19.05 38.31
C PHE A 163 -9.69 20.41 38.82
N ASP A 164 -8.94 20.39 39.93
CA ASP A 164 -8.32 21.59 40.50
C ASP A 164 -7.14 22.05 39.64
N LYS A 165 -7.34 23.16 38.92
CA LYS A 165 -6.32 23.78 38.05
C LYS A 165 -5.07 24.23 38.81
N SER A 166 -5.13 24.39 40.14
CA SER A 166 -3.96 24.76 40.95
C SER A 166 -2.93 23.63 41.09
N ARG A 167 -3.36 22.38 40.87
CA ARG A 167 -2.50 21.19 40.95
C ARG A 167 -1.70 20.93 39.67
N SER A 168 -1.96 21.66 38.59
CA SER A 168 -1.26 21.50 37.32
C SER A 168 -0.50 22.76 36.92
N HIS A 169 0.70 22.58 36.36
CA HIS A 169 1.48 23.72 35.87
C HIS A 169 0.80 24.33 34.63
N PRO A 170 0.73 25.67 34.48
CA PRO A 170 0.12 26.33 33.31
C PRO A 170 0.72 25.93 31.95
N ALA A 171 1.92 25.32 31.96
CA ALA A 171 2.59 24.76 30.79
C ALA A 171 2.09 23.36 30.38
N ALA A 172 1.06 22.81 31.05
CA ALA A 172 0.43 21.54 30.69
C ALA A 172 -0.16 21.57 29.26
N LEU A 173 -0.64 22.73 28.81
CA LEU A 173 -1.00 23.00 27.42
C LEU A 173 0.02 23.94 26.82
N LYS A 174 0.58 23.57 25.66
CA LYS A 174 1.51 24.45 24.92
C LYS A 174 0.74 25.63 24.35
N THR A 175 1.26 26.84 24.55
CA THR A 175 0.67 28.09 24.05
C THR A 175 1.07 28.39 22.60
N SER A 176 2.18 27.81 22.11
CA SER A 176 2.62 27.95 20.72
C SER A 176 2.09 26.83 19.83
N LYS A 177 1.66 27.19 18.61
CA LYS A 177 1.19 26.24 17.60
C LYS A 177 2.28 25.31 17.08
N TYR A 178 3.53 25.77 17.07
CA TYR A 178 4.69 25.02 16.59
C TYR A 178 5.76 24.95 17.67
N GLY A 179 6.55 23.86 17.67
CA GLY A 179 7.58 23.62 18.68
C GLY A 179 8.84 24.49 18.51
N ALA A 180 9.32 24.65 17.27
CA ALA A 180 10.52 25.43 16.94
C ALA A 180 10.17 26.79 16.32
N ASN A 181 11.15 27.69 16.29
CA ASN A 181 10.96 29.01 15.67
C ASN A 181 10.85 28.87 14.13
N MET A 182 10.12 29.79 13.49
CA MET A 182 9.88 29.77 12.03
C MET A 182 11.17 29.73 11.20
N LYS A 183 12.23 30.40 11.66
CA LYS A 183 13.55 30.37 11.00
C LYS A 183 14.19 28.98 11.05
N GLU A 184 14.05 28.28 12.16
CA GLU A 184 14.58 26.93 12.35
C GLU A 184 13.80 25.91 11.54
N LEU A 185 12.46 26.04 11.51
CA LEU A 185 11.59 25.21 10.67
C LEU A 185 11.91 25.38 9.18
N LEU A 186 12.17 26.61 8.74
CA LEU A 186 12.58 26.88 7.36
C LEU A 186 13.96 26.25 7.07
N LYS A 187 14.93 26.42 7.97
CA LYS A 187 16.28 25.82 7.84
C LYS A 187 16.22 24.29 7.80
N ALA A 188 15.39 23.67 8.64
CA ALA A 188 15.19 22.23 8.67
C ALA A 188 14.60 21.71 7.36
N ASN A 189 13.57 22.39 6.82
CA ASN A 189 12.99 22.04 5.52
C ASN A 189 13.97 22.23 4.35
N ILE A 190 14.81 23.27 4.39
CA ILE A 190 15.89 23.47 3.40
C ILE A 190 16.88 22.31 3.43
N ASN A 191 17.38 21.94 4.61
CA ASN A 191 18.33 20.85 4.77
C ASN A 191 17.73 19.51 4.30
N ARG A 192 16.46 19.27 4.61
CA ARG A 192 15.75 18.07 4.19
C ARG A 192 15.60 18.00 2.67
N GLU A 193 15.17 19.08 2.03
CA GLU A 193 15.00 19.09 0.57
C GLU A 193 16.35 18.92 -0.14
N MET A 194 17.42 19.56 0.34
CA MET A 194 18.78 19.36 -0.18
C MET A 194 19.26 17.91 -0.04
N LEU A 195 19.01 17.27 1.11
CA LEU A 195 19.34 15.87 1.34
C LEU A 195 18.57 14.94 0.37
N LEU A 196 17.28 15.18 0.19
CA LEU A 196 16.44 14.41 -0.73
C LEU A 196 16.89 14.59 -2.18
N MET A 197 17.25 15.82 -2.58
CA MET A 197 17.78 16.09 -3.91
C MET A 197 19.10 15.36 -4.16
N ARG A 198 20.02 15.35 -3.17
CA ARG A 198 21.29 14.62 -3.28
C ARG A 198 21.09 13.10 -3.38
N ARG A 199 20.16 12.53 -2.61
CA ARG A 199 19.87 11.09 -2.65
C ARG A 199 19.14 10.64 -3.92
N ASN A 200 18.28 11.50 -4.47
CA ASN A 200 17.59 11.27 -5.73
C ASN A 200 18.28 11.95 -6.93
N SER A 201 19.59 12.15 -6.86
CA SER A 201 20.38 12.83 -7.90
C SER A 201 20.22 12.16 -9.28
N PHE A 202 20.07 10.84 -9.31
CA PHE A 202 19.84 10.05 -10.52
C PHE A 202 18.68 10.60 -11.37
N VAL A 203 17.56 10.99 -10.75
CA VAL A 203 16.40 11.52 -11.48
C VAL A 203 16.72 12.85 -12.16
N TYR A 204 17.48 13.72 -11.48
CA TYR A 204 17.88 15.00 -12.04
C TYR A 204 18.94 14.85 -13.14
N ILE A 205 19.89 13.93 -12.98
CA ILE A 205 20.88 13.59 -14.00
C ILE A 205 20.18 13.06 -15.25
N PHE A 206 19.25 12.12 -15.10
CA PHE A 206 18.48 11.57 -16.21
C PHE A 206 17.72 12.67 -16.99
N LYS A 207 17.06 13.59 -16.27
CA LYS A 207 16.38 14.74 -16.90
C LYS A 207 17.35 15.63 -17.67
N ALA A 208 18.52 15.95 -17.11
CA ALA A 208 19.52 16.75 -17.79
C ALA A 208 20.05 16.05 -19.06
N THR A 209 20.28 14.73 -19.01
CA THR A 209 20.66 13.92 -20.18
C THR A 209 19.58 13.90 -21.24
N GLN A 210 18.31 13.72 -20.86
CA GLN A 210 17.17 13.76 -21.77
C GLN A 210 17.05 15.13 -22.47
N LEU A 211 17.22 16.22 -21.71
CA LEU A 211 17.19 17.58 -22.25
C LEU A 211 18.34 17.83 -23.23
N THR A 212 19.55 17.37 -22.89
CA THR A 212 20.73 17.46 -23.77
C THR A 212 20.49 16.70 -25.09
N LEU A 213 19.96 15.47 -25.03
CA LEU A 213 19.61 14.70 -26.23
C LEU A 213 18.59 15.46 -27.10
N MET A 214 17.57 16.04 -26.47
CA MET A 214 16.56 16.80 -27.19
C MET A 214 17.12 18.08 -27.82
N ALA A 215 18.01 18.78 -27.12
CA ALA A 215 18.72 19.94 -27.66
C ALA A 215 19.59 19.56 -28.87
N ILE A 216 20.27 18.41 -28.82
CA ILE A 216 21.06 17.86 -29.94
C ILE A 216 20.17 17.55 -31.15
N ILE A 217 19.02 16.91 -30.95
CA ILE A 217 18.07 16.66 -32.04
C ILE A 217 17.54 17.97 -32.61
N THR A 218 17.27 18.96 -31.77
CA THR A 218 16.76 20.27 -32.22
C THR A 218 17.79 21.00 -33.07
N MET A 219 19.06 21.05 -32.62
CA MET A 219 20.10 21.75 -33.36
C MET A 219 20.43 21.09 -34.70
N THR A 220 20.28 19.77 -34.84
CA THR A 220 20.50 19.07 -36.11
C THR A 220 19.35 19.28 -37.08
N VAL A 221 18.11 19.36 -36.60
CA VAL A 221 16.93 19.67 -37.43
C VAL A 221 16.99 21.10 -37.96
N PHE A 222 17.37 22.07 -37.11
CA PHE A 222 17.46 23.49 -37.47
C PHE A 222 18.90 23.93 -37.74
N LEU A 223 19.66 23.15 -38.51
CA LEU A 223 21.08 23.41 -38.72
C LEU A 223 21.31 24.67 -39.55
N ARG A 224 22.23 25.54 -39.10
CA ARG A 224 22.50 26.87 -39.68
C ARG A 224 22.68 26.89 -41.21
N THR A 225 23.25 25.85 -41.81
CA THR A 225 23.48 25.79 -43.26
C THR A 225 22.19 25.88 -44.07
N ASN A 226 21.06 25.45 -43.50
CA ASN A 226 19.74 25.48 -44.14
C ASN A 226 18.87 26.65 -43.65
N MET A 227 19.41 27.55 -42.83
CA MET A 227 18.66 28.60 -42.14
C MET A 227 19.07 30.00 -42.64
N HIS A 228 18.43 30.48 -43.71
CA HIS A 228 18.79 31.75 -44.37
C HIS A 228 18.04 32.98 -43.86
N HIS A 229 18.70 34.15 -43.77
CA HIS A 229 18.15 35.42 -43.27
C HIS A 229 17.65 36.35 -44.39
N ASP A 230 16.90 35.82 -45.36
CA ASP A 230 16.65 36.52 -46.63
C ASP A 230 15.16 36.65 -47.01
N SER A 231 14.25 35.91 -46.36
CA SER A 231 12.82 35.93 -46.69
C SER A 231 11.92 35.82 -45.46
N ILE A 232 10.66 36.25 -45.60
CA ILE A 232 9.63 36.10 -44.56
C ILE A 232 9.38 34.62 -44.25
N THR A 233 9.40 33.76 -45.27
CA THR A 233 9.24 32.31 -45.14
C THR A 233 10.33 31.71 -44.25
N ASN A 234 11.59 32.10 -44.46
CA ASN A 234 12.70 31.63 -43.64
C ASN A 234 12.60 32.17 -42.20
N GLY A 235 12.14 33.42 -42.03
CA GLY A 235 11.79 33.96 -40.71
C GLY A 235 10.75 33.12 -39.96
N GLY A 236 9.78 32.54 -40.68
CA GLY A 236 8.83 31.57 -40.13
C GLY A 236 9.49 30.30 -39.56
N ILE A 237 10.57 29.80 -40.19
CA ILE A 237 11.31 28.62 -39.73
C ILE A 237 12.07 28.94 -38.43
N TYR A 238 12.74 30.10 -38.36
CA TYR A 238 13.38 30.59 -37.13
C TYR A 238 12.37 30.75 -35.99
N MET A 239 11.19 31.32 -36.27
CA MET A 239 10.13 31.45 -35.27
C MET A 239 9.63 30.08 -34.79
N GLY A 240 9.57 29.07 -35.69
CA GLY A 240 9.26 27.69 -35.34
C GLY A 240 10.30 27.05 -34.42
N ALA A 241 11.59 27.29 -34.65
CA ALA A 241 12.66 26.83 -33.77
C ALA A 241 12.57 27.46 -32.37
N LEU A 242 12.27 28.77 -32.29
CA LEU A 242 12.06 29.48 -31.01
C LEU A 242 10.84 28.94 -30.26
N PHE A 243 9.72 28.74 -30.96
CA PHE A 243 8.50 28.16 -30.37
C PHE A 243 8.75 26.76 -29.83
N PHE A 244 9.43 25.92 -30.61
CA PHE A 244 9.79 24.56 -30.19
C PHE A 244 10.65 24.56 -28.93
N GLY A 245 11.62 25.49 -28.82
CA GLY A 245 12.45 25.63 -27.63
C GLY A 245 11.67 26.03 -26.38
N ILE A 246 10.74 26.99 -26.49
CA ILE A 246 9.88 27.37 -25.36
C ILE A 246 9.00 26.18 -24.94
N VAL A 247 8.39 25.50 -25.91
CA VAL A 247 7.54 24.33 -25.67
C VAL A 247 8.30 23.20 -24.97
N MET A 248 9.53 22.91 -25.41
CA MET A 248 10.36 21.86 -24.81
C MET A 248 10.70 22.16 -23.35
N ILE A 249 11.05 23.42 -23.05
CA ILE A 249 11.32 23.84 -21.67
C ILE A 249 10.05 23.78 -20.81
N MET A 250 8.89 24.12 -21.39
CA MET A 250 7.60 23.99 -20.70
C MET A 250 7.26 22.52 -20.39
N PHE A 251 7.42 21.62 -21.36
CA PHE A 251 7.17 20.18 -21.18
C PHE A 251 8.06 19.54 -20.12
N ASN A 252 9.32 19.95 -20.03
CA ASN A 252 10.24 19.44 -19.01
C ASN A 252 9.71 19.67 -17.58
N GLY A 253 8.89 20.72 -17.39
CA GLY A 253 8.19 20.99 -16.14
C GLY A 253 7.18 19.92 -15.74
N LEU A 254 6.58 19.17 -16.68
CA LEU A 254 5.54 18.16 -16.40
C LEU A 254 6.05 17.06 -15.45
N ALA A 255 7.34 16.75 -15.52
CA ALA A 255 7.98 15.77 -14.66
C ALA A 255 8.09 16.22 -13.18
N GLU A 256 7.71 17.44 -12.82
CA GLU A 256 7.55 17.88 -11.43
C GLU A 256 6.28 17.35 -10.77
N VAL A 257 5.26 16.97 -11.56
CA VAL A 257 4.01 16.41 -11.04
C VAL A 257 4.29 15.15 -10.22
N GLY A 258 4.99 14.18 -10.83
CA GLY A 258 5.38 12.91 -10.18
C GLY A 258 6.15 13.10 -8.88
N LEU A 259 7.15 13.98 -8.91
CA LEU A 259 8.00 14.25 -7.75
C LEU A 259 7.25 14.94 -6.61
N THR A 260 6.24 15.74 -6.93
CA THR A 260 5.43 16.47 -5.95
C THR A 260 4.39 15.56 -5.33
N VAL A 261 3.60 14.83 -6.14
CA VAL A 261 2.55 13.92 -5.67
C VAL A 261 3.11 12.86 -4.73
N ALA A 262 4.28 12.28 -5.05
CA ALA A 262 4.93 11.29 -4.20
C ALA A 262 5.29 11.79 -2.78
N LYS A 263 5.47 13.12 -2.61
CA LYS A 263 5.81 13.73 -1.31
C LYS A 263 4.58 14.14 -0.49
N LEU A 264 3.40 14.29 -1.12
CA LEU A 264 2.20 14.81 -0.48
C LEU A 264 1.72 14.01 0.74
N PRO A 265 1.72 12.66 0.75
CA PRO A 265 1.24 11.90 1.92
C PRO A 265 2.04 12.19 3.19
N VAL A 266 3.37 12.27 3.07
CA VAL A 266 4.26 12.61 4.20
C VAL A 266 4.05 14.06 4.63
N PHE A 267 3.87 14.97 3.66
CA PHE A 267 3.58 16.37 3.95
C PHE A 267 2.27 16.54 4.74
N PHE A 268 1.17 15.91 4.30
CA PHE A 268 -0.11 16.02 4.99
C PHE A 268 -0.04 15.46 6.41
N LYS A 269 0.61 14.30 6.61
CA LYS A 269 0.84 13.74 7.95
C LYS A 269 1.57 14.73 8.87
N GLN A 270 2.67 15.33 8.40
CA GLN A 270 3.47 16.27 9.20
C GLN A 270 2.77 17.61 9.45
N ARG A 271 2.02 18.11 8.45
CA ARG A 271 1.24 19.33 8.57
C ARG A 271 0.12 19.17 9.60
N ASP A 272 -0.61 18.06 9.54
CA ASP A 272 -1.76 17.79 10.40
C ASP A 272 -1.31 17.55 11.85
N LEU A 273 -0.09 17.02 12.06
CA LEU A 273 0.60 16.95 13.36
C LEU A 273 1.30 18.27 13.78
N LEU A 274 1.07 19.37 13.05
CA LEU A 274 1.62 20.70 13.35
C LEU A 274 3.16 20.75 13.43
N PHE A 275 3.88 19.98 12.61
CA PHE A 275 5.35 20.04 12.58
C PHE A 275 5.83 21.38 12.00
N PHE A 276 5.19 21.86 10.94
CA PHE A 276 5.52 23.12 10.27
C PHE A 276 4.36 23.67 9.45
N PRO A 277 4.29 25.00 9.21
CA PRO A 277 3.29 25.59 8.30
C PRO A 277 3.64 25.33 6.83
N ALA A 278 2.63 25.27 5.96
CA ALA A 278 2.79 24.89 4.55
C ALA A 278 3.82 25.75 3.77
N TRP A 279 3.91 27.05 4.07
CA TRP A 279 4.84 27.96 3.39
C TRP A 279 6.32 27.64 3.66
N THR A 280 6.66 27.14 4.86
CA THR A 280 8.04 26.72 5.20
C THR A 280 8.48 25.47 4.44
N TYR A 281 7.53 24.73 3.86
CA TYR A 281 7.79 23.59 2.99
C TYR A 281 7.80 24.00 1.51
N SER A 282 6.81 24.77 1.07
CA SER A 282 6.67 25.13 -0.35
C SER A 282 7.77 26.09 -0.84
N LEU A 283 8.22 27.02 0.01
CA LEU A 283 9.22 28.02 -0.37
C LEU A 283 10.61 27.41 -0.62
N PRO A 284 11.17 26.56 0.26
CA PRO A 284 12.41 25.83 -0.03
C PRO A 284 12.32 24.95 -1.28
N SER A 285 11.15 24.32 -1.50
CA SER A 285 10.89 23.48 -2.67
C SER A 285 11.06 24.23 -4.00
N TRP A 286 10.79 25.54 -3.98
CA TRP A 286 11.00 26.42 -5.12
C TRP A 286 12.46 26.90 -5.22
N ILE A 287 12.98 27.54 -4.17
CA ILE A 287 14.30 28.21 -4.20
C ILE A 287 15.45 27.24 -4.46
N ILE A 288 15.42 26.05 -3.85
CA ILE A 288 16.51 25.08 -3.98
C ILE A 288 16.54 24.46 -5.39
N LYS A 289 15.41 24.50 -6.12
CA LYS A 289 15.33 24.00 -7.50
C LYS A 289 15.73 25.02 -8.55
N THR A 290 15.84 26.31 -8.20
CA THR A 290 16.24 27.37 -9.14
C THR A 290 17.60 27.12 -9.82
N PRO A 291 18.65 26.63 -9.12
CA PRO A 291 19.91 26.23 -9.76
C PRO A 291 19.76 25.12 -10.81
N LEU A 292 18.78 24.22 -10.67
CA LEU A 292 18.51 23.20 -11.69
C LEU A 292 17.84 23.80 -12.93
N SER A 293 16.93 24.77 -12.76
CA SER A 293 16.37 25.52 -13.89
C SER A 293 17.44 26.32 -14.64
N LEU A 294 18.40 26.91 -13.90
CA LEU A 294 19.58 27.58 -14.46
C LEU A 294 20.41 26.62 -15.33
N LEU A 295 20.63 25.39 -14.84
CA LEU A 295 21.34 24.34 -15.59
C LEU A 295 20.56 23.95 -16.85
N ASN A 296 19.24 23.74 -16.75
CA ASN A 296 18.39 23.37 -17.89
C ASN A 296 18.40 24.46 -18.98
N ALA A 297 18.24 25.72 -18.60
CA ALA A 297 18.30 26.84 -19.53
C ALA A 297 19.70 26.98 -20.18
N SER A 298 20.76 26.73 -19.40
CA SER A 298 22.15 26.75 -19.89
C SER A 298 22.36 25.69 -20.97
N ILE A 299 22.00 24.43 -20.67
CA ILE A 299 22.12 23.31 -21.60
C ILE A 299 21.39 23.63 -22.91
N TRP A 300 20.15 24.12 -22.84
CA TRP A 300 19.38 24.42 -24.04
C TRP A 300 20.01 25.55 -24.86
N VAL A 301 20.29 26.70 -24.25
CA VAL A 301 20.76 27.89 -24.99
C VAL A 301 22.16 27.67 -25.56
N PHE A 302 23.12 27.20 -24.76
CA PHE A 302 24.50 27.10 -25.22
C PHE A 302 24.69 26.03 -26.31
N ILE A 303 23.88 24.97 -26.32
CA ILE A 303 23.92 23.94 -27.37
C ILE A 303 23.25 24.45 -28.66
N THR A 304 22.08 25.07 -28.54
CA THR A 304 21.26 25.37 -29.72
C THR A 304 21.55 26.72 -30.37
N TYR A 305 21.96 27.74 -29.61
CA TYR A 305 21.87 29.13 -30.06
C TYR A 305 22.69 29.43 -31.32
N TYR A 306 24.00 29.18 -31.28
CA TYR A 306 24.90 29.46 -32.40
C TYR A 306 24.82 28.42 -33.51
N VAL A 307 24.43 27.18 -33.19
CA VAL A 307 24.30 26.08 -34.16
C VAL A 307 23.08 26.26 -35.05
N ILE A 308 22.00 26.84 -34.51
CA ILE A 308 20.79 27.17 -35.28
C ILE A 308 21.01 28.43 -36.14
N GLY A 309 21.83 29.37 -35.66
CA GLY A 309 22.18 30.59 -36.39
C GLY A 309 21.32 31.81 -36.02
N PHE A 310 20.87 31.89 -34.76
CA PHE A 310 20.25 33.10 -34.20
C PHE A 310 21.21 34.31 -34.20
N ASP A 311 20.70 35.50 -33.89
CA ASP A 311 21.50 36.73 -33.91
C ASP A 311 22.78 36.60 -33.07
N PRO A 312 23.98 36.87 -33.62
CA PRO A 312 25.24 36.59 -32.93
C PRO A 312 25.52 37.50 -31.73
N ASN A 313 24.70 38.53 -31.49
CA ASN A 313 24.87 39.47 -30.39
C ASN A 313 24.75 38.77 -29.02
N VAL A 314 25.79 38.90 -28.20
CA VAL A 314 25.89 38.34 -26.85
C VAL A 314 24.77 38.83 -25.92
N GLU A 315 24.35 40.09 -26.06
CA GLU A 315 23.24 40.64 -25.27
C GLU A 315 21.93 39.88 -25.55
N ARG A 316 21.67 39.52 -26.80
CA ARG A 316 20.46 38.79 -27.21
C ARG A 316 20.49 37.34 -26.76
N LEU A 317 21.68 36.73 -26.73
CA LEU A 317 21.89 35.41 -26.12
C LEU A 317 21.50 35.42 -24.64
N PHE A 318 22.01 36.38 -23.86
CA PHE A 318 21.67 36.47 -22.43
C PHE A 318 20.20 36.82 -22.19
N ARG A 319 19.59 37.62 -23.08
CA ARG A 319 18.16 37.89 -23.04
C ARG A 319 17.32 36.65 -23.32
N GLN A 320 17.70 35.80 -24.28
CA GLN A 320 17.04 34.53 -24.52
C GLN A 320 17.24 33.55 -23.35
N PHE A 321 18.44 33.49 -22.79
CA PHE A 321 18.76 32.71 -21.60
C PHE A 321 17.88 33.09 -20.40
N LEU A 322 17.80 34.38 -20.07
CA LEU A 322 16.96 34.87 -18.99
C LEU A 322 15.49 34.48 -19.19
N LEU A 323 14.97 34.66 -20.42
CA LEU A 323 13.59 34.34 -20.73
C LEU A 323 13.28 32.84 -20.56
N LEU A 324 14.16 31.97 -21.06
CA LEU A 324 14.00 30.52 -20.96
C LEU A 324 14.17 30.02 -19.51
N LEU A 325 15.02 30.67 -18.71
CA LEU A 325 15.13 30.41 -17.28
C LEU A 325 13.82 30.72 -16.55
N VAL A 326 13.25 31.91 -16.77
CA VAL A 326 11.99 32.30 -16.13
C VAL A 326 10.83 31.43 -16.62
N MET A 327 10.85 31.01 -17.89
CA MET A 327 9.88 30.06 -18.42
C MET A 327 9.99 28.67 -17.74
N SER A 328 11.20 28.18 -17.52
CA SER A 328 11.44 26.93 -16.78
C SER A 328 10.86 27.01 -15.36
N GLU A 329 11.08 28.12 -14.66
CA GLU A 329 10.51 28.38 -13.33
C GLU A 329 8.97 28.45 -13.38
N THR A 330 8.42 29.10 -14.40
CA THR A 330 6.97 29.23 -14.59
C THR A 330 6.32 27.87 -14.79
N ALA A 331 6.89 27.04 -15.66
CA ALA A 331 6.43 25.68 -15.91
C ALA A 331 6.52 24.83 -14.64
N SER A 332 7.63 24.90 -13.91
CA SER A 332 7.80 24.16 -12.67
C SER A 332 6.77 24.56 -11.60
N GLY A 333 6.54 25.86 -11.41
CA GLY A 333 5.52 26.38 -10.49
C GLY A 333 4.10 25.93 -10.85
N LEU A 334 3.74 26.02 -12.13
CA LEU A 334 2.46 25.56 -12.67
C LEU A 334 2.20 24.07 -12.38
N PHE A 335 3.15 23.20 -12.70
CA PHE A 335 2.97 21.75 -12.52
C PHE A 335 3.00 21.33 -11.05
N ARG A 336 3.74 22.04 -10.18
CA ARG A 336 3.62 21.86 -8.72
C ARG A 336 2.24 22.26 -8.21
N PHE A 337 1.69 23.37 -8.70
CA PHE A 337 0.34 23.81 -8.37
C PHE A 337 -0.71 22.76 -8.79
N ILE A 338 -0.64 22.26 -10.03
CA ILE A 338 -1.54 21.21 -10.53
C ILE A 338 -1.42 19.93 -9.68
N ALA A 339 -0.19 19.52 -9.34
CA ALA A 339 0.05 18.39 -8.46
C ALA A 339 -0.56 18.57 -7.06
N GLY A 340 -0.40 19.76 -6.47
CA GLY A 340 -0.98 20.10 -5.17
C GLY A 340 -2.51 20.19 -5.18
N LEU A 341 -3.12 20.61 -6.30
CA LEU A 341 -4.57 20.67 -6.46
C LEU A 341 -5.18 19.27 -6.65
N ALA A 342 -4.62 18.51 -7.59
CA ALA A 342 -5.12 17.19 -7.96
C ALA A 342 -4.80 16.12 -6.91
N ARG A 343 -3.64 16.20 -6.21
CA ARG A 343 -3.16 15.28 -5.16
C ARG A 343 -3.02 13.81 -5.56
N ASN A 344 -3.50 13.41 -6.73
CA ASN A 344 -3.38 12.10 -7.35
C ASN A 344 -2.59 12.22 -8.66
N GLN A 345 -1.69 11.27 -8.91
CA GLN A 345 -0.77 11.31 -10.04
C GLN A 345 -1.48 11.26 -11.40
N ILE A 346 -2.50 10.42 -11.53
CA ILE A 346 -3.22 10.21 -12.79
C ILE A 346 -3.99 11.48 -13.14
N VAL A 347 -4.77 11.98 -12.20
CA VAL A 347 -5.57 13.21 -12.35
C VAL A 347 -4.66 14.41 -12.66
N ALA A 348 -3.55 14.54 -11.94
CA ALA A 348 -2.61 15.64 -12.14
C ALA A 348 -1.96 15.61 -13.53
N ASN A 349 -1.59 14.43 -14.04
CA ASN A 349 -1.05 14.28 -15.39
C ASN A 349 -2.07 14.65 -16.46
N THR A 350 -3.33 14.18 -16.33
CA THR A 350 -4.40 14.51 -17.28
C THR A 350 -4.68 16.01 -17.34
N ILE A 351 -4.82 16.66 -16.17
CA ILE A 351 -5.02 18.11 -16.08
C ILE A 351 -3.80 18.87 -16.63
N GLY A 352 -2.59 18.41 -16.30
CA GLY A 352 -1.34 19.00 -16.76
C GLY A 352 -1.19 18.97 -18.27
N SER A 353 -1.42 17.82 -18.91
CA SER A 353 -1.37 17.67 -20.36
C SER A 353 -2.45 18.50 -21.08
N PHE A 354 -3.66 18.55 -20.52
CA PHE A 354 -4.74 19.36 -21.06
C PHE A 354 -4.44 20.87 -20.99
N PHE A 355 -3.91 21.34 -19.85
CA PHE A 355 -3.51 22.73 -19.70
C PHE A 355 -2.38 23.13 -20.66
N LEU A 356 -1.42 22.22 -20.88
CA LEU A 356 -0.33 22.44 -21.82
C LEU A 356 -0.85 22.56 -23.26
N LEU A 357 -1.81 21.73 -23.67
CA LEU A 357 -2.49 21.84 -24.96
C LEU A 357 -3.17 23.21 -25.14
N ILE A 358 -3.91 23.68 -24.12
CA ILE A 358 -4.54 25.01 -24.16
C ILE A 358 -3.49 26.11 -24.30
N CYS A 359 -2.39 26.04 -23.55
CA CYS A 359 -1.31 27.02 -23.63
C CYS A 359 -0.67 27.07 -25.01
N MET A 360 -0.47 25.91 -25.66
CA MET A 360 0.06 25.83 -27.02
C MET A 360 -0.86 26.50 -28.04
N LEU A 361 -2.17 26.22 -27.97
CA LEU A 361 -3.17 26.81 -28.87
C LEU A 361 -3.25 28.33 -28.70
N THR A 362 -3.14 28.81 -27.47
CA THR A 362 -3.26 30.24 -27.11
C THR A 362 -1.92 30.99 -27.10
N GLY A 363 -0.80 30.33 -27.41
CA GLY A 363 0.54 30.90 -27.32
C GLY A 363 0.91 31.87 -28.44
N GLY A 364 0.03 32.11 -29.43
CA GLY A 364 0.25 33.06 -30.52
C GLY A 364 0.99 32.53 -31.74
N PHE A 365 1.64 31.36 -31.64
CA PHE A 365 2.32 30.73 -32.78
C PHE A 365 1.39 29.85 -33.62
N VAL A 366 0.63 28.94 -32.99
CA VAL A 366 -0.31 28.03 -33.67
C VAL A 366 -1.52 28.81 -34.19
N LEU A 367 -2.12 29.62 -33.32
CA LEU A 367 -3.20 30.53 -33.66
C LEU A 367 -2.70 31.97 -33.47
N SER A 368 -2.57 32.70 -34.58
CA SER A 368 -2.21 34.12 -34.53
C SER A 368 -3.31 34.91 -33.82
N ARG A 369 -2.91 35.95 -33.08
CA ARG A 369 -3.80 36.82 -32.29
C ARG A 369 -4.98 37.35 -33.09
N GLU A 370 -4.76 37.72 -34.35
CA GLU A 370 -5.80 38.28 -35.23
C GLU A 370 -6.84 37.25 -35.66
N ASN A 371 -6.46 35.97 -35.67
CA ASN A 371 -7.32 34.85 -36.01
C ASN A 371 -8.11 34.32 -34.80
N VAL A 372 -7.79 34.77 -33.58
CA VAL A 372 -8.54 34.41 -32.37
C VAL A 372 -9.87 35.17 -32.37
N LYS A 373 -11.00 34.45 -32.26
CA LYS A 373 -12.32 35.09 -32.15
C LYS A 373 -12.38 36.00 -30.92
N LYS A 374 -13.04 37.16 -31.05
CA LYS A 374 -13.10 38.20 -30.00
C LYS A 374 -13.56 37.69 -28.63
N TRP A 375 -14.49 36.72 -28.57
CA TRP A 375 -14.99 36.17 -27.30
C TRP A 375 -14.01 35.20 -26.62
N TRP A 376 -13.00 34.70 -27.34
CA TRP A 376 -11.98 33.76 -26.82
C TRP A 376 -10.61 34.41 -26.63
N ILE A 377 -10.47 35.71 -26.96
CA ILE A 377 -9.20 36.45 -26.90
C ILE A 377 -8.60 36.52 -25.48
N TRP A 378 -9.42 36.40 -24.43
CA TRP A 378 -8.94 36.36 -23.05
C TRP A 378 -8.01 35.16 -22.80
N GLY A 379 -8.21 34.03 -23.50
CA GLY A 379 -7.34 32.86 -23.40
C GLY A 379 -5.92 33.15 -23.89
N TYR A 380 -5.78 33.98 -24.92
CA TYR A 380 -4.48 34.48 -25.39
C TYR A 380 -3.79 35.33 -24.32
N TRP A 381 -4.52 36.24 -23.65
CA TRP A 381 -3.96 37.12 -22.62
C TRP A 381 -3.61 36.45 -21.29
N ILE A 382 -4.26 35.33 -20.97
CA ILE A 382 -3.99 34.53 -19.76
C ILE A 382 -2.84 33.54 -19.97
N SER A 383 -2.48 33.22 -21.20
CA SER A 383 -1.48 32.20 -21.49
C SER A 383 -0.06 32.68 -21.16
N PRO A 384 0.70 32.01 -20.28
CA PRO A 384 2.10 32.34 -20.05
C PRO A 384 2.95 32.12 -21.32
N LEU A 385 2.54 31.18 -22.17
CA LEU A 385 3.25 30.87 -23.42
C LEU A 385 3.20 32.04 -24.41
N MET A 386 2.12 32.82 -24.42
CA MET A 386 1.99 34.01 -25.26
C MET A 386 3.05 35.06 -24.94
N TYR A 387 3.27 35.33 -23.66
CA TYR A 387 4.28 36.29 -23.21
C TYR A 387 5.69 35.81 -23.52
N ALA A 388 5.97 34.52 -23.35
CA ALA A 388 7.24 33.91 -23.72
C ALA A 388 7.49 33.98 -25.23
N GLN A 389 6.50 33.60 -26.05
CA GLN A 389 6.61 33.60 -27.50
C GLN A 389 6.81 35.00 -28.07
N ASN A 390 6.10 36.01 -27.55
CA ASN A 390 6.29 37.41 -27.94
C ASN A 390 7.67 37.94 -27.54
N ALA A 391 8.11 37.69 -26.29
CA ALA A 391 9.40 38.16 -25.83
C ALA A 391 10.57 37.53 -26.61
N ILE A 392 10.53 36.22 -26.88
CA ILE A 392 11.60 35.55 -27.62
C ILE A 392 11.66 36.01 -29.07
N SER A 393 10.49 36.21 -29.70
CA SER A 393 10.39 36.62 -31.10
C SER A 393 10.89 38.04 -31.28
N VAL A 394 10.51 38.97 -30.40
CA VAL A 394 10.99 40.36 -30.41
C VAL A 394 12.52 40.41 -30.16
N ASN A 395 13.04 39.54 -29.29
CA ASN A 395 14.47 39.46 -29.02
C ASN A 395 15.28 38.97 -30.24
N GLU A 396 14.75 38.08 -31.07
CA GLU A 396 15.45 37.60 -32.27
C GLU A 396 15.24 38.55 -33.46
N PHE A 397 13.99 38.85 -33.82
CA PHE A 397 13.67 39.55 -35.08
C PHE A 397 13.98 41.05 -35.06
N LEU A 398 14.16 41.68 -33.90
CA LEU A 398 14.73 43.04 -33.83
C LEU A 398 16.27 43.04 -33.91
N GLY A 399 16.89 41.89 -34.19
CA GLY A 399 18.33 41.65 -34.32
C GLY A 399 18.99 42.37 -35.49
N GLY A 400 20.31 42.53 -35.40
CA GLY A 400 21.13 43.04 -36.49
C GLY A 400 21.09 42.12 -37.72
N SER A 401 20.99 40.81 -37.51
CA SER A 401 20.86 39.81 -38.59
C SER A 401 19.60 40.00 -39.45
N TRP A 402 18.54 40.57 -38.87
CA TRP A 402 17.23 40.77 -39.50
C TRP A 402 17.02 42.21 -40.00
N ASN A 403 18.03 43.07 -39.85
CA ASN A 403 18.00 44.47 -40.27
C ASN A 403 18.35 44.63 -41.77
N LYS A 404 17.71 43.84 -42.62
CA LYS A 404 17.79 43.93 -44.08
C LYS A 404 16.46 44.46 -44.62
N THR A 405 16.50 45.34 -45.61
CA THR A 405 15.30 45.81 -46.31
C THR A 405 14.98 44.89 -47.47
N VAL A 406 13.75 44.41 -47.56
CA VAL A 406 13.27 43.58 -48.68
C VAL A 406 12.82 44.49 -49.82
N PRO A 407 13.11 44.16 -51.10
CA PRO A 407 12.61 44.93 -52.23
C PRO A 407 11.08 45.07 -52.18
N GLY A 408 10.58 46.31 -52.11
CA GLY A 408 9.14 46.62 -52.05
C GLY A 408 8.59 47.05 -50.68
N PHE A 409 9.36 46.92 -49.60
CA PHE A 409 8.95 47.36 -48.26
C PHE A 409 9.95 48.34 -47.64
N ARG A 410 9.45 49.36 -46.93
CA ARG A 410 10.29 50.36 -46.23
C ARG A 410 10.77 49.90 -44.85
N GLU A 411 10.13 48.87 -44.29
CA GLU A 411 10.42 48.36 -42.96
C GLU A 411 11.46 47.23 -42.98
N PRO A 412 12.22 47.03 -41.88
CA PRO A 412 13.18 45.93 -41.80
C PRO A 412 12.48 44.57 -41.84
N LEU A 413 13.14 43.58 -42.45
CA LEU A 413 12.64 42.21 -42.63
C LEU A 413 12.10 41.62 -41.32
N GLY A 414 12.80 41.84 -40.20
CA GLY A 414 12.37 41.34 -38.90
C GLY A 414 11.01 41.87 -38.42
N ARG A 415 10.68 43.14 -38.68
CA ARG A 415 9.35 43.69 -38.35
C ARG A 415 8.26 43.06 -39.22
N LEU A 416 8.53 42.90 -40.51
CA LEU A 416 7.60 42.25 -41.45
C LEU A 416 7.31 40.79 -41.04
N VAL A 417 8.31 40.06 -40.54
CA VAL A 417 8.11 38.70 -40.01
C VAL A 417 7.19 38.70 -38.78
N LEU A 418 7.40 39.62 -37.84
CA LEU A 418 6.55 39.74 -36.65
C LEU A 418 5.10 40.08 -37.01
N GLU A 419 4.89 41.06 -37.91
CA GLU A 419 3.54 41.46 -38.36
C GLU A 419 2.84 40.33 -39.12
N SER A 420 3.56 39.61 -39.99
CA SER A 420 2.98 38.48 -40.75
C SER A 420 2.42 37.36 -39.86
N ARG A 421 2.84 37.29 -38.59
CA ARG A 421 2.39 36.31 -37.60
C ARG A 421 1.50 36.91 -36.52
N GLY A 422 1.17 38.21 -36.60
CA GLY A 422 0.36 38.92 -35.62
C GLY A 422 1.05 39.07 -34.25
N MET A 423 2.38 39.11 -34.25
CA MET A 423 3.22 39.28 -33.07
C MET A 423 3.51 40.76 -32.83
N PHE A 424 3.80 41.15 -31.59
CA PHE A 424 4.11 42.55 -31.30
C PHE A 424 5.47 42.97 -31.85
N THR A 425 5.57 44.19 -32.37
CA THR A 425 6.77 44.70 -33.06
C THR A 425 7.65 45.61 -32.20
N GLU A 426 7.16 46.02 -31.02
CA GLU A 426 7.89 46.96 -30.16
C GLU A 426 8.84 46.24 -29.17
N ALA A 427 10.05 46.76 -29.01
CA ALA A 427 11.08 46.19 -28.11
C ALA A 427 10.64 46.08 -26.64
N LYS A 428 9.70 46.92 -26.18
CA LYS A 428 9.16 46.90 -24.81
C LYS A 428 8.51 45.56 -24.44
N TRP A 429 7.99 44.82 -25.42
CA TRP A 429 7.32 43.54 -25.20
C TRP A 429 8.24 42.44 -24.68
N TYR A 430 9.56 42.57 -24.87
CA TYR A 430 10.52 41.69 -24.22
C TYR A 430 10.43 41.77 -22.69
N TRP A 431 10.52 42.99 -22.13
CA TRP A 431 10.48 43.19 -20.68
C TRP A 431 9.09 42.97 -20.09
N ILE A 432 8.03 43.30 -20.84
CA ILE A 432 6.65 42.93 -20.47
C ILE A 432 6.53 41.42 -20.34
N GLY A 433 7.07 40.65 -21.30
CA GLY A 433 7.01 39.19 -21.25
C GLY A 433 7.79 38.61 -20.08
N VAL A 434 9.01 39.07 -19.81
CA VAL A 434 9.80 38.65 -18.65
C VAL A 434 9.08 38.98 -17.33
N GLY A 435 8.56 40.21 -17.21
CA GLY A 435 7.81 40.64 -16.02
C GLY A 435 6.53 39.83 -15.79
N ALA A 436 5.77 39.56 -16.85
CA ALA A 436 4.58 38.72 -16.78
C ALA A 436 4.90 37.29 -16.32
N LEU A 437 5.93 36.67 -16.90
CA LEU A 437 6.37 35.32 -16.51
C LEU A 437 6.83 35.27 -15.05
N LEU A 438 7.59 36.26 -14.56
CA LEU A 438 7.94 36.37 -13.14
C LEU A 438 6.69 36.49 -12.24
N GLY A 439 5.68 37.24 -12.70
CA GLY A 439 4.37 37.29 -12.04
C GLY A 439 3.71 35.93 -11.95
N TYR A 440 3.73 35.12 -13.01
CA TYR A 440 3.22 33.75 -13.00
C TYR A 440 4.01 32.82 -12.07
N VAL A 441 5.34 32.96 -11.99
CA VAL A 441 6.16 32.21 -11.03
C VAL A 441 5.67 32.47 -9.60
N LEU A 442 5.47 33.73 -9.22
CA LEU A 442 4.97 34.09 -7.89
C LEU A 442 3.54 33.59 -7.67
N LEU A 443 2.67 33.77 -8.67
CA LEU A 443 1.26 33.35 -8.61
C LEU A 443 1.13 31.83 -8.39
N PHE A 444 1.76 31.01 -9.22
CA PHE A 444 1.62 29.55 -9.12
C PHE A 444 2.24 29.01 -7.83
N ASN A 445 3.37 29.55 -7.36
CA ASN A 445 3.94 29.14 -6.08
C ASN A 445 3.05 29.56 -4.90
N ALA A 446 2.44 30.75 -4.93
CA ALA A 446 1.50 31.18 -3.90
C ALA A 446 0.23 30.31 -3.89
N LEU A 447 -0.35 30.04 -5.06
CA LEU A 447 -1.50 29.14 -5.21
C LEU A 447 -1.16 27.72 -4.71
N TYR A 448 0.04 27.22 -5.00
CA TYR A 448 0.52 25.94 -4.46
C TYR A 448 0.57 25.95 -2.92
N THR A 449 1.10 27.02 -2.30
CA THR A 449 1.09 27.16 -0.84
C THR A 449 -0.33 27.20 -0.27
N ILE A 450 -1.26 27.89 -0.94
CA ILE A 450 -2.68 27.94 -0.54
C ILE A 450 -3.31 26.55 -0.63
N CYS A 451 -3.12 25.83 -1.74
CA CYS A 451 -3.58 24.45 -1.89
C CYS A 451 -3.08 23.56 -0.75
N LEU A 452 -1.78 23.61 -0.44
CA LEU A 452 -1.20 22.83 0.65
C LEU A 452 -1.69 23.25 2.04
N THR A 453 -2.16 24.48 2.20
CA THR A 453 -2.69 24.97 3.49
C THR A 453 -4.12 24.49 3.74
N PHE A 454 -4.98 24.49 2.72
CA PHE A 454 -6.41 24.24 2.87
C PHE A 454 -6.88 22.85 2.43
N LEU A 455 -6.22 22.20 1.48
CA LEU A 455 -6.67 20.90 0.95
C LEU A 455 -6.31 19.76 1.91
N LYS A 456 -7.20 18.79 2.03
CA LYS A 456 -6.97 17.54 2.80
C LYS A 456 -6.39 16.44 1.89
N PRO A 457 -5.76 15.38 2.43
CA PRO A 457 -5.42 14.19 1.65
C PRO A 457 -6.67 13.62 0.94
N PHE A 458 -6.47 13.03 -0.26
CA PHE A 458 -7.57 12.53 -1.11
C PHE A 458 -8.22 11.26 -0.54
N ASP A 459 -7.43 10.43 0.13
CA ASP A 459 -7.87 9.19 0.76
C ASP A 459 -7.82 9.35 2.28
N SER A 460 -8.89 9.83 2.89
CA SER A 460 -9.33 9.13 4.09
C SER A 460 -10.10 7.93 3.58
N SER A 461 -9.47 6.75 3.60
CA SER A 461 -10.18 5.48 3.46
C SER A 461 -11.21 5.39 4.59
N GLN A 462 -12.35 6.05 4.41
CA GLN A 462 -13.59 5.54 4.95
C GLN A 462 -13.71 4.18 4.27
N GLN A 463 -13.26 3.15 4.97
CA GLN A 463 -13.72 1.80 4.70
C GLN A 463 -15.23 1.95 4.58
N THR A 464 -15.76 1.83 3.37
CA THR A 464 -17.19 1.75 3.14
C THR A 464 -17.62 0.52 3.92
N ILE A 465 -18.10 0.74 5.15
CA ILE A 465 -18.60 -0.31 6.02
C ILE A 465 -19.74 -0.93 5.23
N SER A 466 -19.57 -2.19 4.82
CA SER A 466 -20.60 -2.92 4.07
C SER A 466 -21.92 -2.82 4.82
N GLU A 467 -23.03 -2.74 4.09
CA GLU A 467 -24.38 -2.69 4.66
C GLU A 467 -24.62 -3.87 5.60
N GLU A 468 -24.00 -5.03 5.32
CA GLU A 468 -24.02 -6.20 6.20
C GLU A 468 -23.21 -6.01 7.49
N THR A 469 -22.04 -5.36 7.44
CA THR A 469 -21.27 -5.05 8.65
C THR A 469 -22.03 -4.08 9.55
N MET A 470 -22.79 -3.13 8.97
CA MET A 470 -23.69 -2.26 9.73
C MET A 470 -24.84 -3.06 10.37
N LYS A 471 -25.45 -4.01 9.63
CA LYS A 471 -26.50 -4.90 10.16
C LYS A 471 -25.99 -5.79 11.30
N ILE A 472 -24.80 -6.37 11.17
CA ILE A 472 -24.15 -7.18 12.23
C ILE A 472 -23.89 -6.32 13.47
N LYS A 473 -23.35 -5.12 13.28
CA LYS A 473 -23.10 -4.18 14.38
C LYS A 473 -24.39 -3.82 15.12
N GLN A 474 -25.46 -3.53 14.38
CA GLN A 474 -26.76 -3.25 14.98
C GLN A 474 -27.33 -4.46 15.73
N ALA A 475 -27.18 -5.66 15.18
CA ALA A 475 -27.64 -6.90 15.81
C ALA A 475 -26.86 -7.25 17.10
N ASN A 476 -25.56 -6.98 17.17
CA ASN A 476 -24.77 -7.14 18.41
C ASN A 476 -25.17 -6.11 19.48
N LEU A 477 -25.55 -4.90 19.05
CA LEU A 477 -26.00 -3.81 19.93
C LEU A 477 -27.39 -4.07 20.54
N THR A 478 -28.35 -4.55 19.76
CA THR A 478 -29.75 -4.74 20.22
C THR A 478 -30.07 -6.16 20.66
N GLY A 479 -29.29 -7.17 20.23
CA GLY A 479 -29.54 -8.57 20.55
C GLY A 479 -30.69 -9.22 19.77
N GLU A 480 -31.31 -8.52 18.82
CA GLU A 480 -32.41 -9.05 17.99
C GLU A 480 -31.88 -10.01 16.90
N ILE A 481 -32.67 -11.05 16.59
CA ILE A 481 -32.44 -11.98 15.47
C ILE A 481 -33.17 -11.39 14.27
N LEU A 482 -32.45 -11.07 13.19
CA LEU A 482 -33.10 -10.83 11.89
C LEU A 482 -33.37 -12.20 11.27
N GLU A 483 -34.64 -12.55 11.10
CA GLU A 483 -35.05 -13.70 10.28
C GLU A 483 -34.53 -13.49 8.85
N GLU A 484 -33.83 -14.49 8.32
CA GLU A 484 -33.52 -14.58 6.89
C GLU A 484 -34.84 -14.63 6.11
N THR A 485 -35.28 -13.51 5.56
CA THR A 485 -36.30 -13.55 4.50
C THR A 485 -35.67 -14.25 3.30
N SER A 486 -35.95 -15.54 3.18
CA SER A 486 -35.75 -16.33 1.99
C SER A 486 -36.43 -15.60 0.83
N GLY A 487 -35.62 -15.02 -0.06
CA GLY A 487 -36.08 -14.38 -1.29
C GLY A 487 -36.58 -15.43 -2.29
N GLY A 488 -37.71 -16.07 -1.97
CA GLY A 488 -38.52 -16.81 -2.92
C GLY A 488 -39.17 -15.82 -3.87
N HIS A 489 -38.59 -15.61 -5.05
CA HIS A 489 -39.32 -15.06 -6.18
C HIS A 489 -40.34 -16.10 -6.63
N ASN A 490 -41.56 -16.02 -6.11
CA ASN A 490 -42.75 -16.61 -6.72
C ASN A 490 -43.93 -15.69 -6.43
N ASN A 491 -44.28 -14.87 -7.41
CA ASN A 491 -45.66 -14.46 -7.63
C ASN A 491 -45.87 -14.31 -9.14
N THR A 492 -46.31 -15.43 -9.69
CA THR A 492 -47.29 -15.58 -10.77
C THR A 492 -48.16 -14.34 -11.01
N THR A 493 -48.00 -13.75 -12.19
CA THR A 493 -49.10 -13.08 -12.89
C THR A 493 -49.33 -13.80 -14.21
N ILE A 494 -50.55 -14.31 -14.31
CA ILE A 494 -51.18 -15.00 -15.43
C ILE A 494 -51.09 -14.15 -16.71
N LEU A 495 -50.59 -14.73 -17.79
CA LEU A 495 -51.11 -14.45 -19.12
C LEU A 495 -50.85 -15.66 -20.03
N ASP A 496 -51.97 -16.20 -20.52
CA ASP A 496 -52.08 -17.29 -21.47
C ASP A 496 -51.32 -17.01 -22.77
N THR A 497 -50.64 -18.04 -23.30
CA THR A 497 -50.66 -18.36 -24.74
C THR A 497 -50.22 -19.81 -24.92
N ALA A 498 -51.04 -20.54 -25.68
CA ALA A 498 -50.93 -21.97 -25.96
C ALA A 498 -49.96 -22.28 -27.11
N ASP A 499 -49.68 -23.58 -27.24
CA ASP A 499 -49.07 -24.30 -28.36
C ASP A 499 -47.54 -24.14 -28.52
N GLU A 500 -46.72 -25.20 -28.65
CA GLU A 500 -46.92 -26.42 -29.43
C GLU A 500 -46.01 -27.57 -28.93
N SER A 501 -46.47 -28.79 -29.16
CA SER A 501 -45.91 -30.10 -28.80
C SER A 501 -44.66 -30.52 -29.59
N ASN A 502 -43.76 -31.27 -28.94
CA ASN A 502 -43.09 -32.52 -29.38
C ASN A 502 -41.99 -32.82 -28.32
N GLY A 503 -41.96 -33.91 -27.55
CA GLY A 503 -42.37 -35.28 -27.85
C GLY A 503 -41.15 -36.09 -28.27
N GLU A 504 -40.31 -36.53 -27.31
CA GLU A 504 -39.77 -37.89 -27.33
C GLU A 504 -39.10 -38.30 -26.01
N SER A 505 -39.62 -39.40 -25.49
CA SER A 505 -39.24 -40.15 -24.30
C SER A 505 -38.09 -41.11 -24.60
N THR A 506 -37.13 -41.22 -23.68
CA THR A 506 -36.58 -42.56 -23.37
C THR A 506 -36.23 -42.66 -21.90
N SER A 507 -37.00 -43.51 -21.23
CA SER A 507 -36.80 -44.01 -19.88
C SER A 507 -35.51 -44.81 -19.76
N ASN A 508 -34.81 -44.68 -18.64
CA ASN A 508 -34.38 -45.84 -17.87
C ASN A 508 -34.19 -45.49 -16.39
N ASN A 509 -34.93 -46.20 -15.55
CA ASN A 509 -34.89 -46.17 -14.10
C ASN A 509 -33.58 -46.79 -13.58
N ALA A 510 -32.96 -46.14 -12.59
CA ALA A 510 -32.29 -46.83 -11.50
C ALA A 510 -32.34 -45.94 -10.25
N THR A 511 -33.26 -46.29 -9.35
CA THR A 511 -33.31 -45.86 -7.96
C THR A 511 -32.00 -46.19 -7.25
N VAL A 512 -31.30 -45.18 -6.72
CA VAL A 512 -30.34 -45.37 -5.62
C VAL A 512 -30.54 -44.27 -4.58
N ASN A 513 -30.95 -44.76 -3.41
CA ASN A 513 -31.07 -44.14 -2.10
C ASN A 513 -30.29 -42.83 -1.85
N SER A 514 -31.02 -41.90 -1.27
CA SER A 514 -30.53 -40.80 -0.44
C SER A 514 -29.63 -41.32 0.69
N CYS A 515 -28.34 -41.06 0.58
CA CYS A 515 -27.41 -41.02 1.71
C CYS A 515 -26.93 -39.56 1.87
N PRO A 516 -26.56 -39.09 3.07
CA PRO A 516 -26.04 -37.74 3.25
C PRO A 516 -24.74 -37.64 2.44
N SER A 517 -24.66 -36.69 1.51
CA SER A 517 -23.47 -36.48 0.71
C SER A 517 -22.29 -36.15 1.63
N ASN A 518 -21.28 -37.02 1.67
CA ASN A 518 -19.94 -36.60 2.05
C ASN A 518 -19.59 -35.35 1.25
N LYS A 519 -19.11 -34.29 1.91
CA LYS A 519 -18.64 -33.04 1.30
C LYS A 519 -17.40 -33.29 0.42
N GLY A 520 -17.58 -33.97 -0.71
CA GLY A 520 -16.55 -34.19 -1.72
C GLY A 520 -16.60 -33.09 -2.76
N MET A 521 -15.42 -32.66 -3.25
CA MET A 521 -15.33 -31.64 -4.29
C MET A 521 -15.87 -32.13 -5.64
N ILE A 522 -16.44 -31.22 -6.43
CA ILE A 522 -17.03 -31.52 -7.75
C ILE A 522 -15.99 -32.11 -8.70
N LEU A 523 -14.76 -31.58 -8.65
CA LEU A 523 -13.64 -32.13 -9.41
C LEU A 523 -12.88 -33.17 -8.55
N PRO A 524 -12.73 -34.41 -9.04
CA PRO A 524 -11.99 -35.43 -8.32
C PRO A 524 -10.50 -35.04 -8.24
N PHE A 525 -9.88 -35.32 -7.09
CA PHE A 525 -8.44 -35.28 -6.92
C PHE A 525 -7.98 -36.54 -6.20
N THR A 526 -6.72 -36.92 -6.40
CA THR A 526 -6.12 -38.07 -5.70
C THR A 526 -5.32 -37.55 -4.50
N PRO A 527 -5.61 -37.99 -3.27
CA PRO A 527 -4.79 -37.69 -2.10
C PRO A 527 -3.36 -38.23 -2.29
N LEU A 528 -2.33 -37.39 -2.14
CA LEU A 528 -0.92 -37.76 -2.36
C LEU A 528 -0.09 -37.53 -1.11
N SER A 529 0.72 -38.51 -0.70
CA SER A 529 1.71 -38.35 0.36
C SER A 529 3.00 -37.74 -0.19
N PHE A 530 3.67 -36.92 0.61
CA PHE A 530 4.92 -36.28 0.24
C PHE A 530 6.01 -36.70 1.22
N THR A 531 7.08 -37.33 0.76
CA THR A 531 8.14 -37.89 1.62
C THR A 531 9.49 -37.35 1.20
N PHE A 532 10.32 -37.02 2.18
CA PHE A 532 11.69 -36.56 1.93
C PHE A 532 12.65 -37.19 2.92
N LYS A 533 13.83 -37.56 2.45
CA LYS A 533 14.86 -38.25 3.23
C LYS A 533 16.21 -37.56 3.08
N GLU A 534 16.84 -37.33 4.22
CA GLU A 534 18.17 -36.74 4.39
C GLU A 534 18.37 -35.46 3.56
N ILE A 535 17.39 -34.55 3.58
CA ILE A 535 17.49 -33.29 2.83
C ILE A 535 18.55 -32.40 3.46
N ARG A 536 19.58 -32.09 2.68
CA ARG A 536 20.62 -31.10 3.01
C ARG A 536 20.58 -29.96 2.02
N TYR A 537 20.75 -28.74 2.50
CA TYR A 537 20.82 -27.56 1.66
C TYR A 537 22.00 -26.68 2.06
N SER A 538 22.87 -26.40 1.10
CA SER A 538 24.05 -25.56 1.31
C SER A 538 24.14 -24.43 0.29
N VAL A 539 24.66 -23.28 0.74
CA VAL A 539 24.83 -22.07 -0.07
C VAL A 539 26.30 -21.65 -0.05
N HIS A 540 26.83 -21.17 -1.17
CA HIS A 540 28.17 -20.60 -1.24
C HIS A 540 28.26 -19.32 -0.41
N MET A 541 29.34 -19.17 0.36
CA MET A 541 29.58 -17.94 1.11
C MET A 541 30.03 -16.80 0.18
N THR A 542 29.36 -15.65 0.30
CA THR A 542 29.75 -14.39 -0.36
C THR A 542 31.05 -13.84 0.25
N GLU A 543 31.86 -13.15 -0.56
CA GLU A 543 33.16 -12.61 -0.13
C GLU A 543 33.06 -11.66 1.08
N GLU A 544 31.93 -10.95 1.22
CA GLU A 544 31.63 -10.07 2.36
C GLU A 544 31.56 -10.80 3.71
N VAL A 545 31.10 -12.06 3.73
CA VAL A 545 30.97 -12.87 4.95
C VAL A 545 32.27 -13.60 5.27
N LYS A 546 33.05 -13.99 4.24
CA LYS A 546 34.41 -14.51 4.43
C LYS A 546 35.33 -13.47 5.10
N ALA A 547 35.15 -12.19 4.80
CA ALA A 547 35.86 -11.09 5.45
C ALA A 547 35.57 -10.96 6.96
N GLN A 548 34.47 -11.55 7.47
CA GLN A 548 34.10 -11.55 8.89
C GLN A 548 34.65 -12.77 9.68
N GLY A 549 35.54 -13.57 9.07
CA GLY A 549 36.34 -14.58 9.79
C GLY A 549 35.83 -16.02 9.73
N VAL A 550 34.86 -16.34 8.87
CA VAL A 550 34.36 -17.71 8.67
C VAL A 550 35.19 -18.41 7.58
N LYS A 551 35.80 -19.57 7.91
CA LYS A 551 36.76 -20.31 7.06
C LYS A 551 36.12 -21.31 6.09
N GLU A 552 34.83 -21.61 6.20
CA GLU A 552 34.15 -22.60 5.36
C GLU A 552 33.69 -22.01 4.03
N ASP A 553 33.78 -22.77 2.93
CA ASP A 553 33.35 -22.30 1.61
C ASP A 553 31.83 -22.38 1.39
N ARG A 554 31.15 -23.26 2.15
CA ARG A 554 29.71 -23.50 2.06
C ARG A 554 29.08 -23.38 3.43
N LEU A 555 27.99 -22.61 3.52
CA LEU A 555 27.14 -22.57 4.70
C LEU A 555 26.02 -23.59 4.54
N GLU A 556 26.01 -24.61 5.40
CA GLU A 556 24.91 -25.56 5.47
C GLU A 556 23.76 -24.96 6.30
N LEU A 557 22.56 -24.93 5.70
CA LEU A 557 21.37 -24.32 6.29
C LEU A 557 20.34 -25.34 6.75
N LEU A 558 20.34 -26.55 6.18
CA LEU A 558 19.49 -27.68 6.56
C LEU A 558 20.38 -28.92 6.71
N LYS A 559 20.30 -29.59 7.87
CA LYS A 559 21.21 -30.68 8.23
C LYS A 559 20.51 -32.04 8.25
N GLY A 560 20.26 -32.61 7.07
CA GLY A 560 19.86 -34.00 6.92
C GLY A 560 18.43 -34.30 7.41
N ILE A 561 17.49 -33.44 7.06
CA ILE A 561 16.11 -33.48 7.57
C ILE A 561 15.29 -34.58 6.85
N SER A 562 14.51 -35.37 7.60
CA SER A 562 13.73 -36.49 7.03
C SER A 562 12.32 -36.58 7.64
N ASP A 563 11.28 -36.55 6.79
CA ASP A 563 9.89 -36.72 7.24
C ASP A 563 8.92 -37.02 6.08
N SER A 564 7.65 -37.23 6.40
CA SER A 564 6.56 -37.44 5.45
C SER A 564 5.30 -36.66 5.82
N PHE A 565 4.75 -35.91 4.86
CA PHE A 565 3.44 -35.27 4.95
C PHE A 565 2.36 -36.19 4.40
N ARG A 566 1.28 -36.36 5.16
CA ARG A 566 0.21 -37.33 4.90
C ARG A 566 -1.07 -36.63 4.41
N PRO A 567 -1.86 -37.26 3.54
CA PRO A 567 -3.14 -36.69 3.12
C PRO A 567 -4.14 -36.62 4.27
N GLY A 568 -4.94 -35.55 4.31
CA GLY A 568 -5.92 -35.30 5.38
C GLY A 568 -5.31 -34.86 6.71
N VAL A 569 -4.01 -34.55 6.73
CA VAL A 569 -3.28 -34.09 7.91
C VAL A 569 -2.79 -32.67 7.67
N LEU A 570 -3.01 -31.79 8.65
CA LEU A 570 -2.50 -30.43 8.67
C LEU A 570 -1.22 -30.37 9.51
N THR A 571 -0.09 -30.22 8.84
CA THR A 571 1.23 -30.17 9.48
C THR A 571 1.70 -28.72 9.67
N ALA A 572 2.04 -28.34 10.91
CA ALA A 572 2.66 -27.07 11.25
C ALA A 572 4.19 -27.16 11.17
N LEU A 573 4.82 -26.33 10.34
CA LEU A 573 6.26 -26.10 10.34
C LEU A 573 6.61 -24.90 11.23
N MET A 574 7.22 -25.17 12.37
CA MET A 574 7.55 -24.19 13.40
C MET A 574 9.04 -24.14 13.73
N GLY A 575 9.45 -23.03 14.34
CA GLY A 575 10.82 -22.78 14.74
C GLY A 575 11.11 -21.30 14.82
N VAL A 576 12.20 -20.92 15.48
CA VAL A 576 12.63 -19.52 15.59
C VAL A 576 12.90 -18.90 14.20
N SER A 577 12.84 -17.57 14.11
CA SER A 577 13.26 -16.88 12.88
C SER A 577 14.72 -17.22 12.56
N GLY A 578 15.01 -17.57 11.30
CA GLY A 578 16.32 -18.09 10.89
C GLY A 578 16.55 -19.59 11.11
N ALA A 579 15.58 -20.35 11.61
CA ALA A 579 15.67 -21.81 11.73
C ALA A 579 15.72 -22.57 10.38
N GLY A 580 15.40 -21.91 9.27
CA GLY A 580 15.37 -22.53 7.94
C GLY A 580 14.01 -23.01 7.47
N LYS A 581 12.90 -22.64 8.13
CA LYS A 581 11.51 -23.03 7.77
C LYS A 581 11.16 -22.75 6.31
N THR A 582 11.22 -21.48 5.90
CA THR A 582 10.96 -21.06 4.51
C THR A 582 11.98 -21.68 3.56
N THR A 583 13.23 -21.87 4.00
CA THR A 583 14.26 -22.54 3.20
C THR A 583 13.88 -24.01 2.92
N LEU A 584 13.43 -24.75 3.94
CA LEU A 584 12.94 -26.11 3.79
C LEU A 584 11.73 -26.15 2.86
N MET A 585 10.74 -25.30 3.10
CA MET A 585 9.54 -25.23 2.25
C MET A 585 9.87 -24.90 0.78
N ASP A 586 10.78 -23.96 0.53
CA ASP A 586 11.23 -23.61 -0.82
C ASP A 586 12.02 -24.75 -1.50
N VAL A 587 12.82 -25.50 -0.75
CA VAL A 587 13.55 -26.67 -1.26
C VAL A 587 12.56 -27.78 -1.62
N LEU A 588 11.59 -28.05 -0.74
CA LEU A 588 10.55 -29.06 -0.97
C LEU A 588 9.61 -28.68 -2.12
N ALA A 589 9.30 -27.40 -2.30
CA ALA A 589 8.57 -26.89 -3.46
C ALA A 589 9.44 -26.81 -4.74
N GLY A 590 10.77 -26.80 -4.58
CA GLY A 590 11.76 -26.64 -5.64
C GLY A 590 11.79 -25.23 -6.25
N ARG A 591 11.56 -24.23 -5.41
CA ARG A 591 11.66 -22.80 -5.74
C ARG A 591 13.06 -22.24 -5.54
N LYS A 592 13.95 -22.95 -4.82
CA LYS A 592 15.37 -22.55 -4.72
C LYS A 592 16.11 -22.86 -6.01
N THR A 593 16.55 -21.81 -6.71
CA THR A 593 17.37 -21.90 -7.92
C THR A 593 18.88 -21.81 -7.65
N SER A 594 19.27 -21.37 -6.45
CA SER A 594 20.66 -21.23 -6.02
C SER A 594 20.96 -22.17 -4.85
N GLY A 595 22.18 -22.73 -4.80
CA GLY A 595 22.65 -23.64 -3.75
C GLY A 595 22.62 -25.11 -4.17
N TYR A 596 23.15 -25.98 -3.32
CA TYR A 596 23.17 -27.42 -3.54
C TYR A 596 22.13 -28.08 -2.66
N VAL A 597 21.21 -28.82 -3.29
CA VAL A 597 20.22 -29.66 -2.61
C VAL A 597 20.69 -31.11 -2.71
N GLU A 598 20.88 -31.78 -1.58
CA GLU A 598 21.19 -33.20 -1.48
C GLU A 598 20.04 -33.91 -0.74
N GLY A 599 19.89 -35.22 -0.95
CA GLY A 599 18.80 -36.02 -0.41
C GLY A 599 17.78 -36.46 -1.47
N ASN A 600 16.71 -37.15 -1.05
CA ASN A 600 15.71 -37.72 -1.96
C ASN A 600 14.30 -37.24 -1.59
N ILE A 601 13.50 -36.86 -2.60
CA ILE A 601 12.11 -36.42 -2.45
C ILE A 601 11.22 -37.31 -3.32
N THR A 602 10.22 -37.94 -2.70
CA THR A 602 9.26 -38.81 -3.36
C THR A 602 7.82 -38.37 -3.09
N ILE A 603 6.93 -38.58 -4.05
CA ILE A 603 5.49 -38.29 -3.99
C ILE A 603 4.76 -39.62 -4.16
N SER A 604 4.09 -40.10 -3.11
CA SER A 604 3.46 -41.43 -3.07
C SER A 604 4.38 -42.56 -3.56
N GLY A 605 5.67 -42.49 -3.24
CA GLY A 605 6.69 -43.46 -3.64
C GLY A 605 7.39 -43.20 -4.99
N TYR A 606 6.92 -42.25 -5.80
CA TYR A 606 7.53 -41.88 -7.08
C TYR A 606 8.53 -40.73 -6.92
N PRO A 607 9.68 -40.71 -7.62
CA PRO A 607 10.64 -39.61 -7.52
C PRO A 607 10.04 -38.30 -8.03
N LYS A 608 10.24 -37.21 -7.29
CA LYS A 608 9.74 -35.88 -7.64
C LYS A 608 10.40 -35.37 -8.93
N LYS A 609 9.58 -35.03 -9.94
CA LYS A 609 10.03 -34.33 -11.16
C LYS A 609 9.71 -32.83 -11.05
N GLN A 610 10.73 -31.99 -10.95
CA GLN A 610 10.55 -30.55 -10.69
C GLN A 610 9.70 -29.84 -11.75
N GLU A 611 9.89 -30.17 -13.03
CA GLU A 611 9.21 -29.52 -14.17
C GLU A 611 7.69 -29.66 -14.15
N THR A 612 7.18 -30.75 -13.57
CA THR A 612 5.74 -31.07 -13.56
C THR A 612 5.11 -30.92 -12.18
N PHE A 613 5.93 -30.75 -11.13
CA PHE A 613 5.47 -30.71 -9.75
C PHE A 613 4.49 -29.56 -9.45
N ALA A 614 4.64 -28.44 -10.14
CA ALA A 614 3.73 -27.29 -10.01
C ALA A 614 2.28 -27.60 -10.45
N ARG A 615 2.04 -28.71 -11.17
CA ARG A 615 0.67 -29.13 -11.56
C ARG A 615 -0.05 -29.93 -10.47
N VAL A 616 0.67 -30.48 -9.51
CA VAL A 616 0.12 -31.31 -8.43
C VAL A 616 0.23 -30.64 -7.06
N SER A 617 0.96 -29.53 -6.98
CA SER A 617 1.16 -28.74 -5.76
C SER A 617 0.69 -27.30 -5.93
N GLY A 618 0.06 -26.76 -4.90
CA GLY A 618 -0.20 -25.32 -4.74
C GLY A 618 0.80 -24.71 -3.76
N TYR A 619 1.19 -23.46 -3.98
CA TYR A 619 2.09 -22.74 -3.06
C TYR A 619 1.55 -21.34 -2.79
N CYS A 620 1.15 -21.08 -1.55
CA CYS A 620 0.75 -19.74 -1.10
C CYS A 620 1.97 -19.02 -0.55
N GLU A 621 2.38 -17.93 -1.22
CA GLU A 621 3.51 -17.11 -0.78
C GLU A 621 3.16 -16.22 0.41
N GLN A 622 4.18 -15.80 1.17
CA GLN A 622 4.01 -14.87 2.29
C GLN A 622 3.38 -13.52 1.86
N ASN A 623 3.71 -13.03 0.65
CA ASN A 623 3.15 -11.80 0.11
C ASN A 623 1.99 -12.11 -0.85
N ASP A 624 0.84 -11.49 -0.65
CA ASP A 624 -0.32 -11.67 -1.52
C ASP A 624 -0.20 -10.77 -2.76
N ILE A 625 0.09 -11.38 -3.91
CA ILE A 625 0.27 -10.67 -5.17
C ILE A 625 -0.96 -10.93 -6.06
N HIS A 626 -1.78 -9.90 -6.24
CA HIS A 626 -2.96 -9.94 -7.10
C HIS A 626 -3.07 -8.66 -7.93
N SER A 627 -3.74 -8.75 -9.09
CA SER A 627 -4.07 -7.56 -9.87
C SER A 627 -5.11 -6.72 -9.13
N PRO A 628 -4.91 -5.40 -8.94
CA PRO A 628 -5.82 -4.57 -8.14
C PRO A 628 -7.16 -4.26 -8.83
N ASN A 629 -7.22 -4.38 -10.16
CA ASN A 629 -8.36 -3.91 -10.96
C ASN A 629 -9.35 -5.02 -11.35
N VAL A 630 -9.12 -6.25 -10.90
CA VAL A 630 -10.00 -7.39 -11.14
C VAL A 630 -10.84 -7.68 -9.91
N THR A 631 -11.99 -8.31 -10.12
CA THR A 631 -12.83 -8.83 -9.03
C THR A 631 -12.30 -10.14 -8.45
N VAL A 632 -12.80 -10.54 -7.28
CA VAL A 632 -12.53 -11.86 -6.68
C VAL A 632 -12.88 -12.98 -7.65
N TYR A 633 -14.08 -12.95 -8.24
CA TYR A 633 -14.51 -13.97 -9.18
C TYR A 633 -13.66 -14.03 -10.46
N GLU A 634 -13.33 -12.88 -11.05
CA GLU A 634 -12.48 -12.81 -12.24
C GLU A 634 -11.07 -13.37 -11.97
N SER A 635 -10.53 -13.13 -10.77
CA SER A 635 -9.23 -13.67 -10.36
C SER A 635 -9.24 -15.20 -10.32
N LEU A 636 -10.30 -15.79 -9.75
CA LEU A 636 -10.48 -17.24 -9.68
C LEU A 636 -10.76 -17.84 -11.06
N ALA A 637 -11.62 -17.20 -11.86
CA ALA A 637 -11.93 -17.64 -13.22
C ALA A 637 -10.68 -17.65 -14.10
N PHE A 638 -9.84 -16.61 -14.02
CA PHE A 638 -8.59 -16.54 -14.75
C PHE A 638 -7.61 -17.66 -14.35
N SER A 639 -7.47 -17.94 -13.04
CA SER A 639 -6.65 -19.06 -12.55
C SER A 639 -7.18 -20.40 -13.07
N ALA A 640 -8.50 -20.61 -13.01
CA ALA A 640 -9.17 -21.81 -13.49
C ALA A 640 -8.91 -22.06 -14.98
N TRP A 641 -8.98 -21.02 -15.81
CA TRP A 641 -8.77 -21.11 -17.26
C TRP A 641 -7.37 -21.57 -17.63
N LEU A 642 -6.36 -21.25 -16.82
CA LEU A 642 -4.97 -21.55 -17.10
C LEU A 642 -4.49 -22.87 -16.49
N ARG A 643 -5.06 -23.27 -15.34
CA ARG A 643 -4.54 -24.40 -14.55
C ARG A 643 -5.39 -25.66 -14.63
N LEU A 644 -6.70 -25.55 -14.86
CA LEU A 644 -7.55 -26.74 -15.03
C LEU A 644 -7.34 -27.39 -16.40
N PRO A 645 -7.45 -28.72 -16.50
CA PRO A 645 -7.30 -29.42 -17.76
C PRO A 645 -8.45 -29.11 -18.74
N ALA A 646 -8.16 -29.26 -20.04
CA ALA A 646 -9.03 -28.79 -21.12
C ALA A 646 -10.33 -29.60 -21.30
N ASP A 647 -10.40 -30.78 -20.66
CA ASP A 647 -11.55 -31.66 -20.59
C ASP A 647 -12.65 -31.15 -19.63
N VAL A 648 -12.33 -30.19 -18.75
CA VAL A 648 -13.32 -29.57 -17.85
C VAL A 648 -14.14 -28.53 -18.61
N ASP A 649 -15.43 -28.82 -18.76
CA ASP A 649 -16.39 -27.94 -19.41
C ASP A 649 -16.62 -26.63 -18.64
N SER A 650 -17.14 -25.62 -19.35
CA SER A 650 -17.33 -24.29 -18.76
C SER A 650 -18.36 -24.26 -17.63
N SER A 651 -19.34 -25.18 -17.61
CA SER A 651 -20.37 -25.22 -16.58
C SER A 651 -19.82 -25.84 -15.29
N THR A 652 -19.10 -26.97 -15.40
CA THR A 652 -18.40 -27.60 -14.27
C THR A 652 -17.33 -26.67 -13.70
N ARG A 653 -16.59 -25.96 -14.56
CA ARG A 653 -15.62 -24.95 -14.12
C ARG A 653 -16.26 -23.85 -13.26
N LYS A 654 -17.44 -23.36 -13.68
CA LYS A 654 -18.16 -22.33 -12.92
C LYS A 654 -18.65 -22.86 -11.57
N MET A 655 -19.24 -24.06 -11.57
CA MET A 655 -19.69 -24.71 -10.33
C MET A 655 -18.52 -24.95 -9.37
N PHE A 656 -17.36 -25.35 -9.89
CA PHE A 656 -16.14 -25.53 -9.10
C PHE A 656 -15.61 -24.23 -8.50
N ILE A 657 -15.66 -23.11 -9.24
CA ILE A 657 -15.27 -21.80 -8.71
C ILE A 657 -16.23 -21.37 -7.59
N ASP A 658 -17.54 -21.56 -7.77
CA ASP A 658 -18.54 -21.23 -6.75
C ASP A 658 -18.34 -22.10 -5.49
N GLU A 659 -18.03 -23.39 -5.64
CA GLU A 659 -17.68 -24.29 -4.53
C GLU A 659 -16.40 -23.83 -3.78
N VAL A 660 -15.34 -23.48 -4.52
CA VAL A 660 -14.10 -22.97 -3.90
C VAL A 660 -14.36 -21.67 -3.13
N MET A 661 -15.17 -20.75 -3.69
CA MET A 661 -15.55 -19.52 -3.01
C MET A 661 -16.34 -19.77 -1.73
N GLU A 662 -17.20 -20.79 -1.71
CA GLU A 662 -17.93 -21.20 -0.50
C GLU A 662 -16.98 -21.78 0.55
N LEU A 663 -16.05 -22.64 0.14
CA LEU A 663 -15.08 -23.29 1.02
C LEU A 663 -14.17 -22.27 1.74
N VAL A 664 -13.75 -21.21 1.03
CA VAL A 664 -12.96 -20.10 1.61
C VAL A 664 -13.84 -18.94 2.13
N GLU A 665 -15.16 -19.07 2.11
CA GLU A 665 -16.11 -18.07 2.62
C GLU A 665 -15.99 -16.68 1.96
N LEU A 666 -15.68 -16.64 0.66
CA LEU A 666 -15.56 -15.41 -0.14
C LEU A 666 -16.81 -15.11 -1.00
N SER A 667 -17.85 -15.95 -0.95
CA SER A 667 -19.08 -15.77 -1.72
C SER A 667 -19.71 -14.37 -1.65
N PRO A 668 -19.75 -13.67 -0.48
CA PRO A 668 -20.29 -12.31 -0.41
C PRO A 668 -19.45 -11.25 -1.15
N LEU A 669 -18.18 -11.54 -1.40
CA LEU A 669 -17.20 -10.62 -2.00
C LEU A 669 -16.94 -10.91 -3.47
N LYS A 670 -17.76 -11.76 -4.10
CA LYS A 670 -17.61 -12.24 -5.48
C LYS A 670 -17.31 -11.10 -6.48
N ASP A 671 -18.10 -10.03 -6.42
CA ASP A 671 -18.02 -8.89 -7.33
C ASP A 671 -17.19 -7.72 -6.78
N SER A 672 -16.54 -7.90 -5.63
CA SER A 672 -15.69 -6.87 -5.03
C SER A 672 -14.33 -6.80 -5.73
N LEU A 673 -13.85 -5.58 -5.97
CA LEU A 673 -12.52 -5.34 -6.51
C LEU A 673 -11.44 -5.72 -5.51
N VAL A 674 -10.38 -6.37 -6.00
CA VAL A 674 -9.24 -6.78 -5.17
C VAL A 674 -8.53 -5.56 -4.57
N GLY A 675 -8.31 -4.50 -5.36
CA GLY A 675 -7.70 -3.24 -4.93
C GLY A 675 -6.23 -3.32 -4.52
N LEU A 676 -5.65 -2.17 -4.17
CA LEU A 676 -4.24 -2.04 -3.80
C LEU A 676 -3.99 -2.43 -2.33
N PRO A 677 -2.96 -3.26 -2.03
CA PRO A 677 -2.66 -3.68 -0.65
C PRO A 677 -2.52 -2.49 0.31
N GLY A 678 -3.32 -2.50 1.37
CA GLY A 678 -3.29 -1.48 2.43
C GLY A 678 -3.86 -0.11 2.06
N VAL A 679 -4.50 0.03 0.89
CA VAL A 679 -5.10 1.29 0.42
C VAL A 679 -6.57 1.13 0.08
N THR A 680 -6.92 0.17 -0.79
CA THR A 680 -8.28 0.01 -1.33
C THR A 680 -8.61 -1.47 -1.60
N GLY A 681 -9.90 -1.78 -1.70
CA GLY A 681 -10.40 -3.13 -2.03
C GLY A 681 -10.47 -4.05 -0.82
N LEU A 682 -9.97 -5.27 -0.98
CA LEU A 682 -10.05 -6.33 0.03
C LEU A 682 -9.15 -6.05 1.24
N SER A 683 -9.64 -6.43 2.42
CA SER A 683 -8.85 -6.48 3.65
C SER A 683 -7.67 -7.45 3.52
N THR A 684 -6.68 -7.36 4.41
CA THR A 684 -5.54 -8.30 4.44
C THR A 684 -6.01 -9.74 4.59
N GLU A 685 -6.97 -9.98 5.48
CA GLU A 685 -7.62 -11.27 5.73
C GLU A 685 -8.33 -11.82 4.48
N GLN A 686 -9.17 -11.00 3.84
CA GLN A 686 -9.89 -11.39 2.63
C GLN A 686 -8.94 -11.66 1.46
N ARG A 687 -7.85 -10.89 1.36
CA ARG A 687 -6.82 -11.07 0.34
C ARG A 687 -6.02 -12.36 0.57
N LYS A 688 -5.73 -12.73 1.82
CA LYS A 688 -5.11 -14.02 2.18
C LYS A 688 -5.99 -15.19 1.74
N ARG A 689 -7.29 -15.12 2.03
CA ARG A 689 -8.26 -16.13 1.55
C ARG A 689 -8.35 -16.18 0.03
N LEU A 690 -8.26 -15.03 -0.65
CA LEU A 690 -8.20 -15.00 -2.12
C LEU A 690 -6.94 -15.68 -2.65
N THR A 691 -5.77 -15.46 -2.04
CA THR A 691 -4.53 -16.17 -2.41
C THR A 691 -4.71 -17.69 -2.28
N ILE A 692 -5.28 -18.14 -1.15
CA ILE A 692 -5.57 -19.56 -0.91
C ILE A 692 -6.54 -20.10 -1.97
N ALA A 693 -7.60 -19.36 -2.29
CA ALA A 693 -8.60 -19.75 -3.29
C ALA A 693 -8.01 -19.84 -4.70
N VAL A 694 -7.17 -18.89 -5.10
CA VAL A 694 -6.50 -18.88 -6.42
C VAL A 694 -5.63 -20.12 -6.60
N GLU A 695 -4.95 -20.56 -5.55
CA GLU A 695 -4.15 -21.78 -5.56
C GLU A 695 -5.02 -23.05 -5.50
N LEU A 696 -6.12 -23.03 -4.74
CA LEU A 696 -7.04 -24.17 -4.62
C LEU A 696 -7.82 -24.45 -5.92
N VAL A 697 -8.10 -23.42 -6.72
CA VAL A 697 -8.75 -23.54 -8.03
C VAL A 697 -7.95 -24.39 -9.03
N ALA A 698 -6.64 -24.58 -8.81
CA ALA A 698 -5.84 -25.51 -9.61
C ALA A 698 -6.14 -26.99 -9.31
N ASN A 699 -7.01 -27.28 -8.34
CA ASN A 699 -7.29 -28.60 -7.79
C ASN A 699 -6.02 -29.38 -7.34
N PRO A 700 -5.09 -28.76 -6.57
CA PRO A 700 -3.86 -29.43 -6.16
C PRO A 700 -4.12 -30.50 -5.08
N SER A 701 -3.29 -31.55 -5.05
CA SER A 701 -3.32 -32.58 -4.00
C SER A 701 -2.48 -32.21 -2.77
N ILE A 702 -1.42 -31.41 -2.98
CA ILE A 702 -0.48 -30.97 -1.95
C ILE A 702 -0.48 -29.44 -1.93
N ILE A 703 -0.61 -28.83 -0.76
CA ILE A 703 -0.60 -27.36 -0.63
C ILE A 703 0.44 -26.94 0.40
N PHE A 704 1.36 -26.08 -0.02
CA PHE A 704 2.30 -25.39 0.85
C PHE A 704 1.77 -23.98 1.13
N MET A 705 1.79 -23.57 2.40
CA MET A 705 1.37 -22.22 2.79
C MET A 705 2.46 -21.56 3.64
N ASP A 706 3.09 -20.52 3.11
CA ASP A 706 4.12 -19.79 3.85
C ASP A 706 3.50 -18.65 4.67
N GLU A 707 3.45 -18.85 5.98
CA GLU A 707 2.90 -17.94 7.00
C GLU A 707 1.51 -17.38 6.65
N PRO A 708 0.48 -18.23 6.50
CA PRO A 708 -0.86 -17.81 6.09
C PRO A 708 -1.53 -16.85 7.10
N THR A 709 -1.06 -16.82 8.34
CA THR A 709 -1.55 -15.93 9.41
C THR A 709 -0.75 -14.64 9.56
N SER A 710 0.27 -14.41 8.71
CA SER A 710 1.15 -13.25 8.84
C SER A 710 0.42 -11.93 8.56
N GLY A 711 0.62 -10.95 9.44
CA GLY A 711 0.00 -9.62 9.30
C GLY A 711 -1.51 -9.59 9.58
N LEU A 712 -2.07 -10.68 10.10
CA LEU A 712 -3.46 -10.77 10.56
C LEU A 712 -3.52 -10.67 12.08
N ASP A 713 -4.66 -10.21 12.60
CA ASP A 713 -4.99 -10.42 14.00
C ASP A 713 -5.39 -11.87 14.25
N ALA A 714 -5.46 -12.31 15.50
CA ALA A 714 -5.82 -13.68 15.85
C ALA A 714 -7.25 -14.04 15.41
N ARG A 715 -8.20 -13.09 15.35
CA ARG A 715 -9.55 -13.37 14.81
C ARG A 715 -9.52 -13.65 13.30
N ALA A 716 -8.91 -12.77 12.51
CA ALA A 716 -8.69 -12.92 11.08
C ALA A 716 -7.86 -14.17 10.78
N ALA A 717 -6.81 -14.42 11.57
CA ALA A 717 -6.02 -15.63 11.49
C ALA A 717 -6.86 -16.87 11.80
N ALA A 718 -7.76 -16.84 12.78
CA ALA A 718 -8.67 -17.95 13.08
C ALA A 718 -9.64 -18.20 11.92
N ILE A 719 -10.15 -17.15 11.26
CA ILE A 719 -10.99 -17.30 10.06
C ILE A 719 -10.20 -17.97 8.93
N VAL A 720 -8.98 -17.50 8.66
CA VAL A 720 -8.09 -18.12 7.66
C VAL A 720 -7.78 -19.57 8.03
N MET A 721 -7.44 -19.86 9.28
CA MET A 721 -7.14 -21.22 9.75
C MET A 721 -8.36 -22.15 9.67
N ARG A 722 -9.58 -21.63 9.90
CA ARG A 722 -10.82 -22.37 9.66
C ARG A 722 -10.95 -22.75 8.18
N THR A 723 -10.68 -21.82 7.26
CA THR A 723 -10.70 -22.14 5.83
C THR A 723 -9.64 -23.18 5.46
N ILE A 724 -8.43 -23.08 6.04
CA ILE A 724 -7.38 -24.08 5.85
C ILE A 724 -7.82 -25.45 6.38
N ARG A 725 -8.48 -25.50 7.53
CA ARG A 725 -9.01 -26.74 8.10
C ARG A 725 -10.05 -27.37 7.17
N ASN A 726 -10.99 -26.58 6.66
CA ASN A 726 -11.97 -27.03 5.67
C ASN A 726 -11.29 -27.62 4.42
N ILE A 727 -10.16 -27.04 3.96
CA ILE A 727 -9.39 -27.57 2.84
C ILE A 727 -8.78 -28.93 3.19
N VAL A 728 -8.22 -29.10 4.38
CA VAL A 728 -7.60 -30.38 4.76
C VAL A 728 -8.65 -31.48 4.91
N ASP A 729 -9.84 -31.14 5.43
CA ASP A 729 -10.94 -32.09 5.62
C ASP A 729 -11.46 -32.68 4.30
N THR A 730 -11.16 -32.04 3.16
CA THR A 730 -11.41 -32.64 1.83
C THR A 730 -10.50 -33.85 1.53
N GLY A 731 -9.42 -34.04 2.28
CA GLY A 731 -8.42 -35.10 2.10
C GLY A 731 -7.09 -34.66 1.47
N ARG A 732 -6.84 -33.34 1.37
CA ARG A 732 -5.57 -32.80 0.83
C ARG A 732 -4.43 -32.85 1.83
N THR A 733 -3.19 -32.89 1.34
CA THR A 733 -1.99 -32.76 2.16
C THR A 733 -1.64 -31.29 2.30
N VAL A 734 -1.71 -30.72 3.51
CA VAL A 734 -1.45 -29.30 3.72
C VAL A 734 -0.34 -29.10 4.74
N VAL A 735 0.66 -28.31 4.35
CA VAL A 735 1.80 -27.94 5.19
C VAL A 735 1.86 -26.43 5.24
N CYS A 736 1.87 -25.87 6.45
CA CYS A 736 2.04 -24.43 6.59
C CYS A 736 3.18 -24.07 7.54
N THR A 737 3.91 -23.00 7.23
CA THR A 737 4.79 -22.38 8.21
C THR A 737 3.95 -21.47 9.09
N ILE A 738 4.16 -21.51 10.40
CA ILE A 738 3.46 -20.62 11.31
C ILE A 738 4.42 -20.03 12.34
N HIS A 739 4.26 -18.74 12.60
CA HIS A 739 5.10 -17.99 13.52
C HIS A 739 4.25 -17.53 14.70
N GLN A 740 4.39 -18.22 15.84
CA GLN A 740 3.72 -17.90 17.11
C GLN A 740 2.18 -17.82 17.03
N PRO A 741 1.49 -18.95 16.80
CA PRO A 741 0.02 -18.98 16.83
C PRO A 741 -0.53 -18.83 18.24
N SER A 742 -1.80 -18.39 18.33
CA SER A 742 -2.60 -18.57 19.54
C SER A 742 -2.78 -20.06 19.84
N ILE A 743 -3.10 -20.40 21.09
CA ILE A 743 -3.29 -21.79 21.52
C ILE A 743 -4.39 -22.46 20.70
N ASP A 744 -5.50 -21.76 20.43
CA ASP A 744 -6.61 -22.29 19.62
C ASP A 744 -6.17 -22.62 18.17
N ILE A 745 -5.35 -21.77 17.56
CA ILE A 745 -4.78 -22.04 16.23
C ILE A 745 -3.77 -23.18 16.31
N PHE A 746 -2.93 -23.20 17.35
CA PHE A 746 -1.93 -24.24 17.53
C PHE A 746 -2.55 -25.64 17.69
N GLU A 747 -3.65 -25.74 18.44
CA GLU A 747 -4.38 -26.99 18.65
C GLU A 747 -5.22 -27.41 17.44
N SER A 748 -5.40 -26.54 16.44
CA SER A 748 -6.05 -26.90 15.17
C SER A 748 -5.16 -27.75 14.24
N PHE A 749 -3.85 -27.82 14.54
CA PHE A 749 -2.88 -28.63 13.83
C PHE A 749 -2.91 -30.09 14.29
N ASP A 750 -2.70 -31.00 13.34
CA ASP A 750 -2.65 -32.43 13.63
C ASP A 750 -1.23 -32.87 13.99
N GLU A 751 -0.24 -32.30 13.28
CA GLU A 751 1.19 -32.62 13.43
C GLU A 751 2.04 -31.35 13.54
N LEU A 752 3.16 -31.46 14.26
CA LEU A 752 4.15 -30.42 14.42
C LEU A 752 5.50 -30.89 13.90
N PHE A 753 6.10 -30.07 13.03
CA PHE A 753 7.49 -30.13 12.64
C PHE A 753 8.23 -28.93 13.26
N LEU A 754 9.01 -29.17 14.32
CA LEU A 754 9.73 -28.14 15.06
C LEU A 754 11.21 -28.12 14.71
N MET A 755 11.70 -26.95 14.27
CA MET A 755 13.09 -26.73 13.86
C MET A 755 13.84 -25.77 14.77
N LYS A 756 15.14 -26.03 14.97
CA LYS A 756 16.09 -25.14 15.65
C LYS A 756 16.82 -24.21 14.69
N LEU A 757 17.32 -23.10 15.22
CA LEU A 757 18.38 -22.31 14.59
C LEU A 757 19.57 -23.22 14.23
N GLY A 758 19.93 -23.24 12.94
CA GLY A 758 20.93 -24.17 12.39
C GLY A 758 20.36 -25.31 11.54
N GLY A 759 19.05 -25.37 11.33
CA GLY A 759 18.43 -26.31 10.37
C GLY A 759 18.33 -27.75 10.87
N GLU A 760 18.24 -27.93 12.19
CA GLU A 760 18.10 -29.23 12.85
C GLU A 760 16.66 -29.45 13.30
N GLU A 761 16.19 -30.68 13.18
CA GLU A 761 14.89 -31.13 13.68
C GLU A 761 14.95 -31.36 15.20
N ILE A 762 13.98 -30.81 15.94
CA ILE A 762 13.82 -31.02 17.39
C ILE A 762 12.71 -32.02 17.64
N TYR A 763 11.56 -31.81 17.00
CA TYR A 763 10.37 -32.63 17.21
C TYR A 763 9.62 -32.76 15.89
N VAL A 764 9.23 -33.99 15.56
CA VAL A 764 8.41 -34.31 14.40
C VAL A 764 7.40 -35.35 14.85
N GLY A 765 6.12 -34.98 14.87
CA GLY A 765 5.08 -35.89 15.33
C GLY A 765 3.72 -35.26 15.56
N PRO A 766 2.73 -36.09 15.95
CA PRO A 766 1.38 -35.65 16.28
C PRO A 766 1.35 -34.78 17.55
N LEU A 767 0.52 -33.74 17.54
CA LEU A 767 0.35 -32.88 18.73
C LEU A 767 -0.40 -33.60 19.86
N GLY A 768 -1.38 -34.43 19.51
CA GLY A 768 -2.33 -35.02 20.44
C GLY A 768 -3.34 -34.01 20.99
N ARG A 769 -4.37 -34.50 21.68
CA ARG A 769 -5.42 -33.64 22.26
C ARG A 769 -4.82 -32.70 23.31
N HIS A 770 -5.04 -31.40 23.17
CA HIS A 770 -4.45 -30.34 24.00
C HIS A 770 -2.91 -30.39 24.04
N SER A 771 -2.26 -30.80 22.94
CA SER A 771 -0.81 -30.90 22.80
C SER A 771 -0.13 -31.90 23.76
N CYS A 772 -0.86 -32.91 24.24
CA CYS A 772 -0.38 -33.81 25.28
C CYS A 772 0.83 -34.67 24.86
N GLU A 773 0.94 -35.03 23.58
CA GLU A 773 2.07 -35.84 23.08
C GLU A 773 3.35 -35.00 22.96
N LEU A 774 3.21 -33.75 22.55
CA LEU A 774 4.29 -32.77 22.55
C LEU A 774 4.80 -32.48 23.96
N ILE A 775 3.89 -32.24 24.91
CA ILE A 775 4.24 -31.96 26.31
C ILE A 775 4.98 -33.15 26.91
N ARG A 776 4.47 -34.37 26.73
CA ARG A 776 5.14 -35.61 27.18
C ARG A 776 6.54 -35.77 26.59
N TYR A 777 6.74 -35.40 25.33
CA TYR A 777 8.06 -35.45 24.71
C TYR A 777 9.06 -34.53 25.42
N PHE A 778 8.68 -33.28 25.70
CA PHE A 778 9.57 -32.33 26.39
C PHE A 778 9.74 -32.64 27.88
N GLU A 779 8.69 -33.09 28.57
CA GLU A 779 8.77 -33.51 29.99
C GLU A 779 9.64 -34.76 30.19
N ALA A 780 9.82 -35.58 29.15
CA ALA A 780 10.72 -36.73 29.18
C ALA A 780 12.21 -36.33 29.10
N ILE A 781 12.52 -35.08 28.74
CA ILE A 781 13.90 -34.57 28.67
C ILE A 781 14.35 -34.16 30.09
N GLU A 782 15.44 -34.74 30.56
CA GLU A 782 16.01 -34.42 31.88
C GLU A 782 16.35 -32.93 32.01
N GLY A 783 15.88 -32.28 33.09
CA GLY A 783 16.15 -30.88 33.40
C GLY A 783 15.09 -29.87 32.93
N VAL A 784 14.06 -30.31 32.20
CA VAL A 784 12.89 -29.46 31.90
C VAL A 784 11.96 -29.44 33.12
N SER A 785 11.58 -28.24 33.59
CA SER A 785 10.62 -28.09 34.70
C SER A 785 9.24 -28.58 34.28
N LYS A 786 8.65 -29.46 35.08
CA LYS A 786 7.30 -29.99 34.89
C LYS A 786 6.23 -29.00 35.36
#